data_AF-A0A517YSP1-F1
#
_entry.id   AF-A0A517YSP1-F1
#
_cell.length_a   1.000
_cell.length_b   1.000
_cell.length_c   1.000
_cell.angle_alpha   90.00
_cell.angle_beta   90.00
_cell.angle_gamma   90.00
#
_symmetry.space_group_name_H-M   'P 1'
#
loop_
_entity.id
_entity.type
_entity.pdbx_description
1 polymer ?
#
loop_
_entity_poly.entity_id
_entity_poly.type
_entity_poly.pdbx_seq_one_letter_code
_entity_poly.pdbx_strand_id
1 'polypeptide(L)'
;MSIKKHIGIVIGCLTLVSVLSVPVLAKAEPMEKLRIDGQYFVDGEGEMVALKGVNLGNWFLIEPWMFGVGEVNDHYGFWKKLSDRFGEDKVDALKEVHYANWITPRDFEGIKTFGFNVVRVPFHFERLETKAQDGTLREDAFKWLDKAVDMAEDAGLYVILDMHAVPGGQSVDAPSGRIGENNLWTDVKAQKRAASMWRAIAERYGKRGVIAAYDVMNEPWSDFTSDNRDDLVKITGMIHDAIREVDRDTLIWAAGSLRGVDFYGKPAERGWVNVGYTEHHYPGLFGGEPTVETHAKNLAYGLMGLDKMLAEKNVPYLIGEFNVVFDLVNNGALMRKYYDEYGKRGWAATMWSYKLVKSGGGIEPDGWYLSTNADAMRFPELETGSYDEFYELFGSWSSMPMALDEVLRERLTEKNPAPLNLPEYPVRREAPNQALAGWKSVEIGGAVKGGLEKLADGTMAVYGGGRDIWTNHDEFRYVYRPVNQRFAYHTVIESLEDIDQYTKSGLMLRSGAGDDAAMLLLHVFPNGEVVLARREKDGVNATEERLDYGQFPTGLSMSRDGDVVTIGYTNQAGKWIYREVKVPDGVKAKSMFGVATMSHRAGLLAKSVYQPIREGEPNQGIDRKIRRGENLLSNAGFEEAKNKQSDSDQAKQWDRWGQWMNRAEAKQAGADGKYALVYFHNRIPDGGNSGTWQDMKQAKPGQKYEFSVDAKMVDATSKKYLPKNVEVQFEGVDADGRSRLISKRNYRIETIYNSQDWMNLSVQGVANQEIVRVLIVVSPNEEDRRVGHLVFDNAQLVEINQ
;
A
#
# COMPACT_ATOMS: atom_id res chain seq x y z
N MET A 1 73.92 3.31 -48.56
CA MET A 1 75.32 3.58 -49.01
C MET A 1 75.45 5.09 -49.23
N SER A 2 76.43 5.74 -48.59
CA SER A 2 76.90 7.16 -48.70
C SER A 2 75.86 8.28 -49.02
N ILE A 3 75.50 9.23 -48.14
CA ILE A 3 76.29 10.29 -47.44
C ILE A 3 76.81 11.43 -48.35
N LYS A 4 76.18 12.63 -48.26
CA LYS A 4 76.74 14.01 -48.04
C LYS A 4 75.72 15.09 -48.48
N LYS A 5 75.25 16.01 -47.60
CA LYS A 5 75.84 17.33 -47.17
C LYS A 5 75.72 18.41 -48.27
N HIS A 6 75.35 19.68 -48.03
CA HIS A 6 75.37 20.53 -46.82
C HIS A 6 74.38 21.74 -46.90
N ILE A 7 74.01 22.32 -45.74
CA ILE A 7 73.86 23.78 -45.39
C ILE A 7 73.19 24.70 -46.45
N GLY A 8 72.13 25.49 -46.20
CA GLY A 8 71.53 26.01 -44.97
C GLY A 8 71.59 27.55 -44.94
N ILE A 9 70.45 28.24 -44.79
CA ILE A 9 70.26 29.66 -44.35
C ILE A 9 68.75 29.92 -44.15
N VAL A 10 68.40 30.94 -43.35
CA VAL A 10 67.12 31.10 -42.64
C VAL A 10 66.55 32.53 -42.82
N ILE A 11 65.23 32.66 -42.65
CA ILE A 11 64.38 33.88 -42.56
C ILE A 11 63.96 34.56 -43.88
N GLY A 12 62.64 34.76 -43.96
CA GLY A 12 61.93 35.59 -44.93
C GLY A 12 60.42 35.55 -44.64
N CYS A 13 59.98 36.14 -43.52
CA CYS A 13 58.56 36.12 -43.13
C CYS A 13 57.68 36.94 -44.08
N LEU A 14 56.57 36.36 -44.51
CA LEU A 14 55.48 37.06 -45.21
C LEU A 14 54.16 36.64 -44.55
N THR A 15 53.54 37.56 -43.82
CA THR A 15 52.30 37.34 -43.08
C THR A 15 51.09 37.34 -44.02
N LEU A 16 50.46 36.19 -44.21
CA LEU A 16 49.10 36.12 -44.76
C LEU A 16 48.09 36.51 -43.69
N VAL A 17 47.23 37.48 -44.01
CA VAL A 17 46.00 37.75 -43.25
C VAL A 17 44.93 36.79 -43.75
N SER A 18 44.63 35.75 -42.96
CA SER A 18 43.49 34.87 -43.22
C SER A 18 42.20 35.54 -42.77
N VAL A 19 41.34 35.90 -43.72
CA VAL A 19 39.95 36.28 -43.43
C VAL A 19 39.23 35.05 -42.89
N LEU A 20 38.90 35.05 -41.60
CA LEU A 20 38.07 34.01 -40.99
C LEU A 20 36.64 34.14 -41.51
N SER A 21 36.29 33.33 -42.52
CA SER A 21 34.90 33.09 -42.89
C SER A 21 34.21 32.37 -41.72
N VAL A 22 33.33 33.08 -41.01
CA VAL A 22 32.43 32.46 -40.03
C VAL A 22 31.64 31.36 -40.75
N PRO A 23 31.66 30.11 -40.27
CA PRO A 23 30.81 29.08 -40.84
C PRO A 23 29.35 29.47 -40.59
N VAL A 24 28.63 29.77 -41.66
CA VAL A 24 27.17 29.79 -41.61
C VAL A 24 26.74 28.37 -41.23
N LEU A 25 26.12 28.18 -40.07
CA LEU A 25 25.47 26.92 -39.76
C LEU A 25 24.45 26.67 -40.88
N ALA A 26 24.61 25.56 -41.60
CA ALA A 26 23.54 25.05 -42.43
C ALA A 26 22.35 24.76 -41.49
N LYS A 27 21.16 25.24 -41.85
CA LYS A 27 19.94 24.87 -41.13
C LYS A 27 19.82 23.35 -41.13
N ALA A 28 19.45 22.75 -39.99
CA ALA A 28 19.22 21.31 -39.92
C ALA A 28 18.20 20.88 -41.01
N GLU A 29 18.39 19.68 -41.58
CA GLU A 29 17.35 19.13 -42.45
C GLU A 29 16.08 18.89 -41.62
N PRO A 30 14.88 19.17 -42.17
CA PRO A 30 13.64 18.99 -41.43
C PRO A 30 13.52 17.56 -40.93
N MET A 31 13.26 17.39 -39.62
CA MET A 31 13.05 16.07 -39.04
C MET A 31 11.88 15.36 -39.74
N GLU A 32 12.00 14.04 -39.89
CA GLU A 32 10.92 13.21 -40.41
C GLU A 32 9.68 13.28 -39.50
N LYS A 33 8.48 13.23 -40.08
CA LYS A 33 7.25 13.16 -39.30
C LYS A 33 6.93 11.71 -38.92
N LEU A 34 6.97 11.43 -37.63
CA LEU A 34 6.54 10.14 -37.09
C LEU A 34 5.07 9.85 -37.41
N ARG A 35 4.77 8.58 -37.64
CA ARG A 35 3.41 8.05 -37.85
C ARG A 35 3.03 7.13 -36.70
N ILE A 36 1.73 6.82 -36.62
CA ILE A 36 1.21 5.83 -35.67
C ILE A 36 0.84 4.56 -36.42
N ASP A 37 1.34 3.41 -35.97
CA ASP A 37 0.86 2.09 -36.36
C ASP A 37 0.46 1.29 -35.11
N GLY A 38 -0.86 1.05 -34.97
CA GLY A 38 -1.46 0.47 -33.77
C GLY A 38 -1.11 1.24 -32.50
N GLN A 39 -0.18 0.68 -31.71
CA GLN A 39 0.27 1.23 -30.43
C GLN A 39 1.57 2.03 -30.52
N TYR A 40 2.20 2.10 -31.69
CA TYR A 40 3.61 2.47 -31.83
C TYR A 40 3.79 3.74 -32.65
N PHE A 41 4.73 4.57 -32.22
CA PHE A 41 5.36 5.52 -33.12
C PHE A 41 6.27 4.75 -34.08
N VAL A 42 6.15 5.06 -35.37
CA VAL A 42 7.00 4.50 -36.43
C VAL A 42 7.53 5.60 -37.35
N ASP A 43 8.68 5.35 -37.94
CA ASP A 43 9.29 6.22 -38.96
C ASP A 43 8.70 5.99 -40.37
N GLY A 44 9.35 6.54 -41.41
CA GLY A 44 8.96 6.36 -42.80
C GLY A 44 9.21 4.95 -43.36
N GLU A 45 10.15 4.20 -42.78
CA GLU A 45 10.41 2.79 -43.15
C GLU A 45 9.41 1.84 -42.45
N GLY A 46 8.83 2.29 -41.32
CA GLY A 46 7.87 1.54 -40.51
C GLY A 46 8.47 0.94 -39.25
N GLU A 47 9.72 1.28 -38.92
CA GLU A 47 10.42 0.78 -37.73
C GLU A 47 9.99 1.56 -36.48
N MET A 48 9.95 0.88 -35.33
CA MET A 48 9.45 1.46 -34.08
C MET A 48 10.41 2.49 -33.48
N VAL A 49 9.91 3.71 -33.26
CA VAL A 49 10.66 4.80 -32.61
C VAL A 49 10.27 4.89 -31.13
N ALA A 50 11.12 4.36 -30.25
CA ALA A 50 10.95 4.52 -28.81
C ALA A 50 11.26 5.96 -28.38
N LEU A 51 10.25 6.72 -27.96
CA LEU A 51 10.39 8.11 -27.51
C LEU A 51 10.79 8.18 -26.03
N LYS A 52 12.05 8.56 -25.78
CA LYS A 52 12.68 8.66 -24.46
C LYS A 52 13.10 10.11 -24.26
N GLY A 53 12.57 10.79 -23.24
CA GLY A 53 12.76 12.23 -23.11
C GLY A 53 12.65 12.80 -21.70
N VAL A 54 12.54 14.12 -21.64
CA VAL A 54 12.44 14.88 -20.39
C VAL A 54 11.52 16.09 -20.55
N ASN A 55 10.91 16.56 -19.46
CA ASN A 55 10.09 17.75 -19.43
C ASN A 55 10.92 19.04 -19.24
N LEU A 56 10.60 20.07 -20.01
CA LEU A 56 11.15 21.42 -19.87
C LEU A 56 10.34 22.25 -18.85
N GLY A 57 10.30 21.75 -17.62
CA GLY A 57 9.62 22.38 -16.49
C GLY A 57 10.12 23.80 -16.20
N ASN A 58 9.27 24.58 -15.53
CA ASN A 58 9.52 25.97 -15.14
C ASN A 58 9.84 26.94 -16.30
N TRP A 59 9.53 26.63 -17.56
CA TRP A 59 9.85 27.49 -18.71
C TRP A 59 8.70 28.40 -19.15
N PHE A 60 7.57 27.86 -19.59
CA PHE A 60 6.39 28.64 -20.01
C PHE A 60 5.19 28.49 -19.06
N LEU A 61 5.37 27.71 -18.01
CA LEU A 61 4.58 27.66 -16.78
C LEU A 61 5.59 27.68 -15.61
N ILE A 62 5.21 28.24 -14.46
CA ILE A 62 6.11 28.44 -13.32
C ILE A 62 5.63 27.61 -12.14
N GLU A 63 6.54 26.83 -11.58
CA GLU A 63 6.38 26.10 -10.33
C GLU A 63 7.40 26.66 -9.33
N PRO A 64 6.97 27.49 -8.36
CA PRO A 64 7.89 28.25 -7.50
C PRO A 64 8.91 27.38 -6.74
N TRP A 65 8.52 26.16 -6.37
CA TRP A 65 9.41 25.21 -5.68
C TRP A 65 10.68 24.88 -6.48
N MET A 66 10.63 24.92 -7.81
CA MET A 66 11.78 24.70 -8.70
C MET A 66 12.82 25.84 -8.68
N PHE A 67 12.46 27.00 -8.11
CA PHE A 67 13.36 28.10 -7.78
C PHE A 67 13.82 28.07 -6.31
N GLY A 68 13.35 27.11 -5.50
CA GLY A 68 13.48 27.12 -4.05
C GLY A 68 12.59 28.14 -3.34
N VAL A 69 11.54 28.64 -4.00
CA VAL A 69 10.58 29.61 -3.48
C VAL A 69 9.40 28.88 -2.84
N GLY A 70 9.00 29.32 -1.64
CA GLY A 70 7.94 28.67 -0.84
C GLY A 70 6.88 29.65 -0.31
N GLU A 71 7.02 30.95 -0.59
CA GLU A 71 6.04 31.98 -0.18
C GLU A 71 4.77 31.98 -1.06
N VAL A 72 4.84 31.34 -2.22
CA VAL A 72 3.77 31.18 -3.21
C VAL A 72 3.90 29.78 -3.83
N ASN A 73 2.79 29.16 -4.21
CA ASN A 73 2.77 27.76 -4.63
C ASN A 73 2.45 27.55 -6.12
N ASP A 74 2.05 28.58 -6.86
CA ASP A 74 1.58 28.48 -8.25
C ASP A 74 2.09 29.61 -9.18
N HIS A 75 1.92 29.41 -10.49
CA HIS A 75 2.34 30.35 -11.54
C HIS A 75 1.65 31.71 -11.38
N TYR A 76 0.33 31.73 -11.15
CA TYR A 76 -0.45 32.94 -10.97
C TYR A 76 0.03 33.74 -9.75
N GLY A 77 0.17 33.11 -8.58
CA GLY A 77 0.61 33.74 -7.35
C GLY A 77 2.00 34.34 -7.48
N PHE A 78 2.94 33.62 -8.10
CA PHE A 78 4.29 34.10 -8.38
C PHE A 78 4.30 35.40 -9.19
N TRP A 79 3.66 35.42 -10.37
CA TRP A 79 3.65 36.61 -11.20
C TRP A 79 2.78 37.74 -10.63
N LYS A 80 1.66 37.41 -9.97
CA LYS A 80 0.81 38.38 -9.28
C LYS A 80 1.58 39.12 -8.18
N LYS A 81 2.40 38.39 -7.41
CA LYS A 81 3.22 38.95 -6.33
C LYS A 81 4.24 39.98 -6.84
N LEU A 82 4.90 39.67 -7.97
CA LEU A 82 5.83 40.60 -8.61
C LEU A 82 5.09 41.77 -9.27
N SER A 83 3.88 41.56 -9.79
CA SER A 83 3.09 42.63 -10.45
C SER A 83 2.57 43.65 -9.43
N ASP A 84 2.12 43.19 -8.26
CA ASP A 84 1.73 44.06 -7.15
C ASP A 84 2.87 44.96 -6.65
N ARG A 85 4.13 44.55 -6.86
CA ARG A 85 5.33 45.29 -6.44
C ARG A 85 5.92 46.18 -7.53
N PHE A 86 5.90 45.75 -8.79
CA PHE A 86 6.62 46.41 -9.89
C PHE A 86 5.73 46.94 -11.01
N GLY A 87 4.46 46.53 -11.07
CA GLY A 87 3.54 46.80 -12.17
C GLY A 87 3.68 45.82 -13.34
N GLU A 88 2.59 45.69 -14.10
CA GLU A 88 2.43 44.75 -15.22
C GLU A 88 3.56 44.83 -16.25
N ASP A 89 3.90 46.04 -16.74
CA ASP A 89 4.92 46.23 -17.79
C ASP A 89 6.30 45.69 -17.39
N LYS A 90 6.64 45.81 -16.11
CA LYS A 90 7.89 45.28 -15.55
C LYS A 90 7.84 43.77 -15.40
N VAL A 91 6.71 43.21 -14.99
CA VAL A 91 6.55 41.74 -14.93
C VAL A 91 6.56 41.11 -16.31
N ASP A 92 5.93 41.73 -17.31
CA ASP A 92 6.00 41.26 -18.69
C ASP A 92 7.45 41.30 -19.22
N ALA A 93 8.25 42.30 -18.84
CA ALA A 93 9.69 42.31 -19.13
C ALA A 93 10.46 41.19 -18.41
N LEU A 94 10.19 40.91 -17.13
CA LEU A 94 10.79 39.77 -16.40
C LEU A 94 10.44 38.42 -17.03
N LYS A 95 9.18 38.23 -17.43
CA LYS A 95 8.72 37.05 -18.18
C LYS A 95 9.53 36.86 -19.46
N GLU A 96 9.66 37.91 -20.27
CA GLU A 96 10.42 37.85 -21.52
C GLU A 96 11.91 37.54 -21.31
N VAL A 97 12.55 38.08 -20.27
CA VAL A 97 13.94 37.75 -19.91
C VAL A 97 14.09 36.31 -19.44
N HIS A 98 13.17 35.81 -18.60
CA HIS A 98 13.18 34.42 -18.16
C HIS A 98 12.96 33.46 -19.35
N TYR A 99 11.95 33.69 -20.20
CA TYR A 99 11.68 32.88 -21.40
C TYR A 99 12.88 32.87 -22.38
N ALA A 100 13.61 33.99 -22.47
CA ALA A 100 14.79 34.10 -23.32
C ALA A 100 15.97 33.21 -22.88
N ASN A 101 16.13 33.00 -21.56
CA ASN A 101 17.36 32.50 -20.95
C ASN A 101 17.20 31.19 -20.16
N TRP A 102 15.98 30.80 -19.73
CA TRP A 102 15.78 29.60 -18.92
C TRP A 102 16.19 28.31 -19.65
N ILE A 103 15.70 28.12 -20.88
CA ILE A 103 16.16 27.08 -21.80
C ILE A 103 16.74 27.76 -23.05
N THR A 104 17.92 27.29 -23.46
CA THR A 104 18.72 27.80 -24.58
C THR A 104 19.32 26.64 -25.37
N PRO A 105 20.00 26.86 -26.51
CA PRO A 105 20.60 25.76 -27.29
C PRO A 105 21.58 24.88 -26.48
N ARG A 106 22.24 25.43 -25.45
CA ARG A 106 23.13 24.66 -24.56
C ARG A 106 22.40 23.56 -23.80
N ASP A 107 21.12 23.79 -23.51
CA ASP A 107 20.28 22.89 -22.73
C ASP A 107 19.79 21.71 -23.57
N PHE A 108 19.43 21.93 -24.84
CA PHE A 108 19.12 20.86 -25.80
C PHE A 108 20.32 19.94 -26.07
N GLU A 109 21.53 20.51 -26.20
CA GLU A 109 22.76 19.71 -26.28
C GLU A 109 23.02 18.93 -24.97
N GLY A 110 22.76 19.53 -23.81
CA GLY A 110 22.80 18.85 -22.51
C GLY A 110 21.86 17.63 -22.45
N ILE A 111 20.60 17.80 -22.85
CA ILE A 111 19.56 16.77 -22.91
C ILE A 111 20.00 15.58 -23.79
N LYS A 112 20.60 15.84 -24.95
CA LYS A 112 21.13 14.79 -25.84
C LYS A 112 22.20 13.94 -25.18
N THR A 113 22.98 14.49 -24.24
CA THR A 113 24.02 13.71 -23.53
C THR A 113 23.47 12.60 -22.63
N PHE A 114 22.16 12.60 -22.30
CA PHE A 114 21.46 11.52 -21.59
C PHE A 114 20.85 10.46 -22.53
N GLY A 115 21.07 10.59 -23.84
CA GLY A 115 20.52 9.69 -24.87
C GLY A 115 19.01 9.84 -25.07
N PHE A 116 18.48 11.04 -24.88
CA PHE A 116 17.09 11.37 -25.18
C PHE A 116 16.88 11.78 -26.63
N ASN A 117 15.67 11.55 -27.15
CA ASN A 117 15.24 11.89 -28.51
C ASN A 117 13.96 12.74 -28.56
N VAL A 118 13.34 13.05 -27.42
CA VAL A 118 12.14 13.92 -27.33
C VAL A 118 12.21 14.84 -26.11
N VAL A 119 11.57 16.01 -26.19
CA VAL A 119 11.26 16.88 -25.06
C VAL A 119 9.76 17.14 -24.97
N ARG A 120 9.21 17.15 -23.75
CA ARG A 120 7.86 17.65 -23.48
C ARG A 120 7.97 19.11 -23.03
N VAL A 121 7.12 19.98 -23.58
CA VAL A 121 7.18 21.43 -23.41
C VAL A 121 5.89 21.95 -22.77
N PRO A 122 5.81 21.98 -21.43
CA PRO A 122 4.72 22.58 -20.68
C PRO A 122 4.57 24.07 -20.96
N PHE A 123 3.35 24.55 -21.21
CA PHE A 123 3.03 25.98 -21.33
C PHE A 123 1.66 26.36 -20.75
N HIS A 124 1.58 27.59 -20.23
CA HIS A 124 0.34 28.21 -19.75
C HIS A 124 -0.43 28.87 -20.91
N PHE A 125 -1.76 28.70 -20.97
CA PHE A 125 -2.59 29.22 -22.08
C PHE A 125 -2.46 30.75 -22.30
N GLU A 126 -2.23 31.52 -21.24
CA GLU A 126 -2.02 32.99 -21.30
C GLU A 126 -0.85 33.42 -22.19
N ARG A 127 0.09 32.52 -22.52
CA ARG A 127 1.16 32.81 -23.49
C ARG A 127 0.61 33.00 -24.92
N LEU A 128 -0.54 32.41 -25.23
CA LEU A 128 -1.17 32.47 -26.55
C LEU A 128 -2.19 33.61 -26.66
N GLU A 129 -2.80 34.02 -25.55
CA GLU A 129 -4.02 34.83 -25.52
C GLU A 129 -3.80 36.25 -24.98
N THR A 130 -4.59 37.21 -25.44
CA THR A 130 -4.58 38.57 -24.86
C THR A 130 -5.07 38.56 -23.41
N LYS A 131 -4.69 39.59 -22.62
CA LYS A 131 -5.15 39.76 -21.23
C LYS A 131 -6.68 39.91 -21.08
N ALA A 132 -7.42 40.05 -22.18
CA ALA A 132 -8.89 40.04 -22.19
C ALA A 132 -9.49 38.62 -22.00
N GLN A 133 -8.71 37.56 -22.25
CA GLN A 133 -9.11 36.17 -22.05
C GLN A 133 -10.44 35.77 -22.74
N ASP A 134 -10.62 36.23 -24.00
CA ASP A 134 -11.84 36.10 -24.78
C ASP A 134 -11.73 35.17 -26.01
N GLY A 135 -10.58 34.51 -26.18
CA GLY A 135 -10.19 33.70 -27.35
C GLY A 135 -9.24 34.42 -28.32
N THR A 136 -9.04 35.74 -28.17
CA THR A 136 -8.17 36.51 -29.07
C THR A 136 -6.70 36.18 -28.81
N LEU A 137 -6.02 35.64 -29.83
CA LEU A 137 -4.58 35.39 -29.79
C LEU A 137 -3.79 36.70 -29.75
N ARG A 138 -2.64 36.68 -29.08
CA ARG A 138 -1.67 37.77 -29.09
C ARG A 138 -0.96 37.85 -30.45
N GLU A 139 -0.49 39.05 -30.82
CA GLU A 139 0.37 39.24 -32.00
C GLU A 139 1.67 38.40 -31.90
N ASP A 140 2.20 38.26 -30.69
CA ASP A 140 3.41 37.49 -30.36
C ASP A 140 3.09 36.11 -29.74
N ALA A 141 1.88 35.57 -29.90
CA ALA A 141 1.40 34.35 -29.24
C ALA A 141 2.42 33.19 -29.32
N PHE A 142 2.88 32.91 -30.54
CA PHE A 142 3.74 31.76 -30.83
C PHE A 142 5.24 32.01 -30.69
N LYS A 143 5.68 33.26 -30.44
CA LYS A 143 7.11 33.67 -30.42
C LYS A 143 8.02 32.69 -29.68
N TRP A 144 7.59 32.24 -28.51
CA TRP A 144 8.38 31.39 -27.62
C TRP A 144 8.26 29.90 -27.93
N LEU A 145 7.07 29.44 -28.36
CA LEU A 145 6.88 28.07 -28.84
C LEU A 145 7.64 27.84 -30.16
N ASP A 146 7.67 28.82 -31.07
CA ASP A 146 8.49 28.79 -32.28
C ASP A 146 9.96 28.59 -31.93
N LYS A 147 10.49 29.41 -31.01
CA LYS A 147 11.88 29.30 -30.55
C LYS A 147 12.16 27.92 -29.92
N ALA A 148 11.22 27.36 -29.16
CA ALA A 148 11.36 26.04 -28.57
C ALA A 148 11.41 24.93 -29.62
N VAL A 149 10.49 24.96 -30.59
CA VAL A 149 10.39 23.96 -31.68
C VAL A 149 11.58 24.09 -32.65
N ASP A 150 12.06 25.29 -32.93
CA ASP A 150 13.25 25.52 -33.75
C ASP A 150 14.53 25.02 -33.06
N MET A 151 14.75 25.35 -31.77
CA MET A 151 15.90 24.83 -31.02
C MET A 151 15.87 23.30 -30.88
N ALA A 152 14.68 22.69 -30.81
CA ALA A 152 14.53 21.24 -30.78
C ALA A 152 14.86 20.60 -32.15
N GLU A 153 14.37 21.16 -33.26
CA GLU A 153 14.68 20.68 -34.61
C GLU A 153 16.17 20.82 -34.94
N ASP A 154 16.79 21.96 -34.62
CA ASP A 154 18.24 22.19 -34.80
C ASP A 154 19.08 21.21 -33.96
N ALA A 155 18.56 20.76 -32.80
CA ALA A 155 19.19 19.75 -31.97
C ALA A 155 18.93 18.31 -32.44
N GLY A 156 17.91 18.06 -33.27
CA GLY A 156 17.45 16.72 -33.64
C GLY A 156 16.62 16.02 -32.55
N LEU A 157 15.87 16.78 -31.75
CA LEU A 157 14.99 16.31 -30.69
C LEU A 157 13.52 16.55 -31.06
N TYR A 158 12.70 15.51 -31.01
CA TYR A 158 11.24 15.64 -31.17
C TYR A 158 10.62 16.48 -30.04
N VAL A 159 9.43 17.03 -30.30
CA VAL A 159 8.67 17.86 -29.36
C VAL A 159 7.28 17.27 -29.12
N ILE A 160 6.90 17.18 -27.85
CA ILE A 160 5.52 17.06 -27.39
C ILE A 160 5.14 18.43 -26.82
N LEU A 161 4.18 19.11 -27.45
CA LEU A 161 3.65 20.37 -26.91
C LEU A 161 2.57 20.05 -25.88
N ASP A 162 2.65 20.64 -24.68
CA ASP A 162 1.76 20.36 -23.55
C ASP A 162 1.10 21.65 -23.03
N MET A 163 -0.23 21.75 -23.18
CA MET A 163 -1.01 22.85 -22.58
C MET A 163 -1.26 22.55 -21.11
N HIS A 164 -0.22 22.80 -20.32
CA HIS A 164 -0.10 22.40 -18.92
C HIS A 164 -1.09 23.12 -18.00
N ALA A 165 -1.50 24.33 -18.38
CA ALA A 165 -2.66 25.00 -17.81
C ALA A 165 -3.57 25.47 -18.94
N VAL A 166 -4.81 24.97 -18.95
CA VAL A 166 -5.82 25.29 -19.98
C VAL A 166 -6.73 26.43 -19.52
N PRO A 167 -7.39 27.17 -20.46
CA PRO A 167 -8.35 28.20 -20.09
C PRO A 167 -9.39 27.69 -19.08
N GLY A 168 -9.56 28.43 -17.99
CA GLY A 168 -10.52 28.12 -16.93
C GLY A 168 -10.04 27.15 -15.84
N GLY A 169 -8.88 26.51 -16.01
CA GLY A 169 -8.26 25.61 -15.04
C GLY A 169 -8.94 24.25 -14.90
N GLN A 170 -8.13 23.18 -14.93
CA GLN A 170 -8.56 21.78 -15.00
C GLN A 170 -8.41 20.98 -13.69
N SER A 171 -7.69 21.53 -12.72
CA SER A 171 -7.52 20.98 -11.37
C SER A 171 -7.45 22.13 -10.37
N VAL A 172 -7.82 21.87 -9.11
CA VAL A 172 -7.64 22.84 -8.02
C VAL A 172 -6.18 22.97 -7.56
N ASP A 173 -5.25 22.22 -8.16
CA ASP A 173 -3.84 22.13 -7.77
C ASP A 173 -2.88 23.07 -8.53
N ALA A 174 -1.68 23.24 -8.01
CA ALA A 174 -0.65 24.16 -8.51
C ALA A 174 -0.25 23.97 -9.99
N PRO A 175 -0.11 22.73 -10.54
CA PRO A 175 0.27 22.53 -11.94
C PRO A 175 -0.74 23.14 -12.94
N SER A 176 -2.01 23.29 -12.57
CA SER A 176 -3.01 24.01 -13.39
C SER A 176 -2.79 25.53 -13.46
N GLY A 177 -1.64 26.04 -12.97
CA GLY A 177 -1.22 27.43 -13.07
C GLY A 177 -1.84 28.35 -12.00
N ARG A 178 -2.98 27.96 -11.43
CA ARG A 178 -3.67 28.73 -10.38
C ARG A 178 -4.49 27.82 -9.45
N ILE A 179 -4.06 27.74 -8.20
CA ILE A 179 -4.72 26.94 -7.16
C ILE A 179 -6.18 27.38 -6.98
N GLY A 180 -7.08 26.40 -6.97
CA GLY A 180 -8.53 26.60 -6.83
C GLY A 180 -9.26 27.10 -8.08
N GLU A 181 -8.60 27.35 -9.20
CA GLU A 181 -9.26 27.68 -10.47
C GLU A 181 -9.65 26.40 -11.21
N ASN A 182 -10.94 26.06 -11.17
CA ASN A 182 -11.45 24.77 -11.67
C ASN A 182 -12.75 24.96 -12.50
N ASN A 183 -12.80 26.02 -13.30
CA ASN A 183 -13.99 26.44 -14.05
C ASN A 183 -14.17 25.70 -15.38
N LEU A 184 -13.13 25.05 -15.92
CA LEU A 184 -13.18 24.34 -17.21
C LEU A 184 -14.40 23.41 -17.34
N TRP A 185 -14.76 22.72 -16.26
CA TRP A 185 -15.85 21.74 -16.23
C TRP A 185 -17.23 22.36 -16.53
N THR A 186 -17.43 23.65 -16.22
CA THR A 186 -18.73 24.32 -16.38
C THR A 186 -18.72 25.46 -17.39
N ASP A 187 -17.58 26.12 -17.62
CA ASP A 187 -17.49 27.22 -18.60
C ASP A 187 -17.23 26.72 -20.03
N VAL A 188 -18.31 26.60 -20.80
CA VAL A 188 -18.26 26.27 -22.23
C VAL A 188 -17.46 27.29 -23.06
N LYS A 189 -17.28 28.54 -22.60
CA LYS A 189 -16.39 29.50 -23.27
C LYS A 189 -14.93 29.11 -23.08
N ALA A 190 -14.54 28.73 -21.87
CA ALA A 190 -13.20 28.23 -21.56
C ALA A 190 -12.87 26.97 -22.38
N GLN A 191 -13.79 26.01 -22.45
CA GLN A 191 -13.68 24.81 -23.30
C GLN A 191 -13.43 25.16 -24.78
N LYS A 192 -14.18 26.13 -25.32
CA LYS A 192 -14.02 26.61 -26.71
C LYS A 192 -12.72 27.39 -26.91
N ARG A 193 -12.26 28.17 -25.93
CA ARG A 193 -10.95 28.85 -25.94
C ARG A 193 -9.82 27.82 -26.04
N ALA A 194 -9.85 26.77 -25.23
CA ALA A 194 -8.88 25.67 -25.29
C ALA A 194 -8.83 25.01 -26.68
N ALA A 195 -9.99 24.63 -27.23
CA ALA A 195 -10.09 24.04 -28.57
C ALA A 195 -9.61 24.97 -29.69
N SER A 196 -9.94 26.28 -29.60
CA SER A 196 -9.49 27.30 -30.57
C SER A 196 -7.98 27.52 -30.54
N MET A 197 -7.37 27.52 -29.35
CA MET A 197 -5.90 27.60 -29.20
C MET A 197 -5.23 26.35 -29.77
N TRP A 198 -5.75 25.15 -29.47
CA TRP A 198 -5.22 23.90 -30.01
C TRP A 198 -5.32 23.80 -31.53
N ARG A 199 -6.42 24.26 -32.12
CA ARG A 199 -6.53 24.42 -33.58
C ARG A 199 -5.44 25.35 -34.13
N ALA A 200 -5.17 26.49 -33.48
CA ALA A 200 -4.14 27.43 -33.94
C ALA A 200 -2.71 26.86 -33.80
N ILE A 201 -2.43 26.09 -32.73
CA ILE A 201 -1.17 25.34 -32.55
C ILE A 201 -1.02 24.30 -33.69
N ALA A 202 -2.07 23.53 -33.96
CA ALA A 202 -2.08 22.50 -35.00
C ALA A 202 -1.91 23.07 -36.42
N GLU A 203 -2.59 24.18 -36.72
CA GLU A 203 -2.45 24.90 -38.00
C GLU A 203 -1.02 25.42 -38.22
N ARG A 204 -0.34 25.82 -37.13
CA ARG A 204 1.03 26.33 -37.17
C ARG A 204 2.09 25.23 -37.29
N TYR A 205 1.99 24.18 -36.47
CA TYR A 205 3.08 23.21 -36.32
C TYR A 205 2.82 21.83 -36.94
N GLY A 206 1.57 21.49 -37.31
CA GLY A 206 1.18 20.15 -37.75
C GLY A 206 1.88 19.64 -39.01
N LYS A 207 2.58 20.49 -39.76
CA LYS A 207 3.39 20.12 -40.94
C LYS A 207 4.87 19.90 -40.64
N ARG A 208 5.31 20.09 -39.39
CA ARG A 208 6.72 19.95 -38.98
C ARG A 208 6.95 18.60 -38.32
N GLY A 209 7.85 17.80 -38.88
CA GLY A 209 8.10 16.44 -38.39
C GLY A 209 8.73 16.39 -36.99
N VAL A 210 9.39 17.47 -36.55
CA VAL A 210 9.85 17.62 -35.16
C VAL A 210 8.69 17.52 -34.14
N ILE A 211 7.44 17.81 -34.51
CA ILE A 211 6.30 17.58 -33.60
C ILE A 211 5.92 16.09 -33.62
N ALA A 212 6.16 15.39 -32.51
CA ALA A 212 5.68 14.04 -32.31
C ALA A 212 4.19 14.02 -31.94
N ALA A 213 3.76 14.90 -31.03
CA ALA A 213 2.39 14.88 -30.51
C ALA A 213 1.95 16.20 -29.84
N TYR A 214 0.63 16.28 -29.60
CA TYR A 214 -0.04 17.30 -28.79
C TYR A 214 -0.59 16.67 -27.51
N ASP A 215 -0.06 17.07 -26.36
CA ASP A 215 -0.61 16.74 -25.04
C ASP A 215 -1.61 17.83 -24.64
N VAL A 216 -2.91 17.52 -24.78
CA VAL A 216 -3.91 18.60 -24.88
C VAL A 216 -4.33 19.21 -23.55
N MET A 217 -4.04 18.54 -22.44
CA MET A 217 -4.45 18.95 -21.09
C MET A 217 -3.70 18.15 -20.02
N ASN A 218 -2.87 18.83 -19.23
CA ASN A 218 -2.17 18.22 -18.11
C ASN A 218 -3.10 17.95 -16.91
N GLU A 219 -2.95 16.78 -16.26
CA GLU A 219 -3.56 16.44 -14.96
C GLU A 219 -5.00 16.96 -14.72
N PRO A 220 -5.99 16.54 -15.54
CA PRO A 220 -7.39 16.96 -15.40
C PRO A 220 -8.07 16.25 -14.21
N TRP A 221 -7.72 16.67 -13.00
CA TRP A 221 -8.13 16.03 -11.74
C TRP A 221 -9.29 16.70 -11.01
N SER A 222 -9.75 17.85 -11.50
CA SER A 222 -10.86 18.63 -10.90
C SER A 222 -10.59 18.96 -9.43
N ASP A 223 -11.56 18.76 -8.53
CA ASP A 223 -11.46 19.01 -7.08
C ASP A 223 -10.93 17.81 -6.26
N PHE A 224 -10.32 16.83 -6.92
CA PHE A 224 -9.90 15.52 -6.39
C PHE A 224 -11.01 14.56 -5.92
N THR A 225 -12.28 14.95 -5.97
CA THR A 225 -13.42 14.14 -5.47
C THR A 225 -14.49 13.87 -6.53
N SER A 226 -14.72 14.84 -7.41
CA SER A 226 -15.69 14.80 -8.49
C SER A 226 -15.33 13.80 -9.58
N ASP A 227 -16.32 13.08 -10.11
CA ASP A 227 -16.14 12.21 -11.26
C ASP A 227 -16.32 13.01 -12.55
N ASN A 228 -15.21 13.41 -13.16
CA ASN A 228 -15.17 14.29 -14.32
C ASN A 228 -15.01 13.56 -15.67
N ARG A 229 -15.11 12.22 -15.68
CA ARG A 229 -14.81 11.39 -16.87
C ARG A 229 -15.65 11.75 -18.10
N ASP A 230 -16.96 11.92 -17.95
CA ASP A 230 -17.85 12.22 -19.08
C ASP A 230 -17.59 13.62 -19.68
N ASP A 231 -17.34 14.63 -18.82
CA ASP A 231 -16.95 15.96 -19.28
C ASP A 231 -15.57 15.95 -19.94
N LEU A 232 -14.63 15.17 -19.43
CA LEU A 232 -13.30 15.02 -20.00
C LEU A 232 -13.34 14.33 -21.38
N VAL A 233 -14.18 13.31 -21.60
CA VAL A 233 -14.45 12.77 -22.95
C VAL A 233 -14.96 13.87 -23.90
N LYS A 234 -15.92 14.68 -23.44
CA LYS A 234 -16.56 15.73 -24.24
C LYS A 234 -15.60 16.88 -24.58
N ILE A 235 -14.78 17.32 -23.63
CA ILE A 235 -13.81 18.41 -23.83
C ILE A 235 -12.66 17.95 -24.73
N THR A 236 -12.11 16.76 -24.47
CA THR A 236 -11.10 16.14 -25.35
C THR A 236 -11.63 15.95 -26.77
N GLY A 237 -12.90 15.55 -26.95
CA GLY A 237 -13.54 15.49 -28.26
C GLY A 237 -13.63 16.86 -28.96
N MET A 238 -13.99 17.91 -28.23
CA MET A 238 -14.04 19.28 -28.76
C MET A 238 -12.66 19.77 -29.25
N ILE A 239 -11.60 19.45 -28.49
CA ILE A 239 -10.22 19.78 -28.86
C ILE A 239 -9.75 18.93 -30.05
N HIS A 240 -10.03 17.63 -30.04
CA HIS A 240 -9.73 16.71 -31.15
C HIS A 240 -10.33 17.20 -32.46
N ASP A 241 -11.63 17.51 -32.47
CA ASP A 241 -12.32 17.92 -33.69
C ASP A 241 -11.75 19.23 -34.23
N ALA A 242 -11.43 20.18 -33.35
CA ALA A 242 -10.81 21.46 -33.71
C ALA A 242 -9.38 21.28 -34.28
N ILE A 243 -8.56 20.38 -33.73
CA ILE A 243 -7.25 20.02 -34.29
C ILE A 243 -7.42 19.37 -35.68
N ARG A 244 -8.36 18.43 -35.81
CA ARG A 244 -8.58 17.65 -37.05
C ARG A 244 -9.24 18.46 -38.18
N GLU A 245 -9.61 19.73 -37.95
CA GLU A 245 -9.90 20.67 -39.04
C GLU A 245 -8.65 21.03 -39.87
N VAL A 246 -7.46 21.03 -39.24
CA VAL A 246 -6.22 21.61 -39.82
C VAL A 246 -5.02 20.66 -39.84
N ASP A 247 -4.97 19.67 -38.95
CA ASP A 247 -3.93 18.63 -38.88
C ASP A 247 -4.58 17.26 -38.64
N ARG A 248 -4.43 16.36 -39.62
CA ARG A 248 -5.00 15.01 -39.58
C ARG A 248 -4.07 13.96 -38.99
N ASP A 249 -2.77 14.24 -38.91
CA ASP A 249 -1.76 13.19 -38.79
C ASP A 249 -1.05 13.20 -37.44
N THR A 250 -0.81 14.37 -36.83
CA THR A 250 -0.10 14.46 -35.54
C THR A 250 -0.91 13.80 -34.42
N LEU A 251 -0.26 13.00 -33.57
CA LEU A 251 -0.90 12.32 -32.45
C LEU A 251 -1.43 13.32 -31.42
N ILE A 252 -2.62 13.04 -30.88
CA ILE A 252 -3.20 13.73 -29.73
C ILE A 252 -3.14 12.79 -28.52
N TRP A 253 -2.61 13.25 -27.40
CA TRP A 253 -2.71 12.54 -26.12
C TRP A 253 -3.96 12.99 -25.38
N ALA A 254 -4.83 12.03 -25.07
CA ALA A 254 -5.98 12.24 -24.20
C ALA A 254 -5.59 11.85 -22.77
N ALA A 255 -5.55 12.83 -21.86
CA ALA A 255 -5.10 12.64 -20.48
C ALA A 255 -6.11 11.89 -19.61
N GLY A 256 -5.61 11.11 -18.67
CA GLY A 256 -6.39 10.43 -17.64
C GLY A 256 -6.85 11.37 -16.53
N SER A 257 -7.98 11.02 -15.90
CA SER A 257 -8.35 11.60 -14.61
C SER A 257 -7.79 10.74 -13.47
N LEU A 258 -8.12 11.08 -12.21
CA LEU A 258 -7.81 10.25 -11.03
C LEU A 258 -8.41 8.83 -11.06
N ARG A 259 -9.18 8.49 -12.12
CA ARG A 259 -9.79 7.18 -12.37
C ARG A 259 -9.14 6.44 -13.55
N GLY A 260 -7.97 6.90 -13.99
CA GLY A 260 -7.23 6.36 -15.15
C GLY A 260 -7.85 6.73 -16.50
N VAL A 261 -7.37 6.11 -17.58
CA VAL A 261 -7.78 6.43 -18.98
C VAL A 261 -8.81 5.48 -19.61
N ASP A 262 -9.10 4.33 -18.99
CA ASP A 262 -9.93 3.26 -19.58
C ASP A 262 -11.34 3.73 -20.03
N PHE A 263 -11.87 4.77 -19.38
CA PHE A 263 -13.19 5.34 -19.66
C PHE A 263 -13.35 5.93 -21.08
N TYR A 264 -12.26 6.28 -21.76
CA TYR A 264 -12.32 6.72 -23.15
C TYR A 264 -12.78 5.59 -24.10
N GLY A 265 -12.59 4.31 -23.76
CA GLY A 265 -12.93 3.18 -24.62
C GLY A 265 -11.89 2.96 -25.72
N LYS A 266 -12.31 2.78 -26.97
CA LYS A 266 -11.42 2.84 -28.15
C LYS A 266 -11.64 4.16 -28.89
N PRO A 267 -10.59 4.95 -29.21
CA PRO A 267 -10.77 6.22 -29.93
C PRO A 267 -11.47 6.03 -31.29
N ALA A 268 -11.15 4.96 -32.02
CA ALA A 268 -11.77 4.64 -33.30
C ALA A 268 -13.30 4.44 -33.22
N GLU A 269 -13.82 3.92 -32.10
CA GLU A 269 -15.27 3.76 -31.88
C GLU A 269 -15.99 5.11 -31.68
N ARG A 270 -15.23 6.19 -31.40
CA ARG A 270 -15.71 7.58 -31.35
C ARG A 270 -15.46 8.36 -32.64
N GLY A 271 -14.87 7.73 -33.66
CA GLY A 271 -14.39 8.41 -34.86
C GLY A 271 -13.12 9.25 -34.64
N TRP A 272 -12.46 9.11 -33.49
CA TRP A 272 -11.20 9.79 -33.21
C TRP A 272 -10.05 9.10 -33.94
N VAL A 273 -9.17 9.90 -34.55
CA VAL A 273 -8.02 9.42 -35.35
C VAL A 273 -6.72 9.96 -34.79
N ASN A 274 -5.69 9.09 -34.76
CA ASN A 274 -4.39 9.33 -34.13
C ASN A 274 -4.56 9.96 -32.74
N VAL A 275 -5.19 9.20 -31.83
CA VAL A 275 -5.33 9.52 -30.40
C VAL A 275 -4.70 8.40 -29.58
N GLY A 276 -3.83 8.77 -28.65
CA GLY A 276 -3.26 7.91 -27.61
C GLY A 276 -3.68 8.39 -26.22
N TYR A 277 -3.22 7.70 -25.18
CA TYR A 277 -3.48 8.10 -23.79
C TYR A 277 -2.22 8.56 -23.07
N THR A 278 -2.37 9.48 -22.11
CA THR A 278 -1.27 9.93 -21.24
C THR A 278 -1.70 9.92 -19.77
N GLU A 279 -0.79 9.47 -18.91
CA GLU A 279 -0.92 9.48 -17.45
C GLU A 279 0.45 9.70 -16.81
N HIS A 280 0.45 10.18 -15.56
CA HIS A 280 1.65 10.46 -14.78
C HIS A 280 1.84 9.39 -13.70
N HIS A 281 3.06 8.86 -13.58
CA HIS A 281 3.34 7.70 -12.73
C HIS A 281 4.57 7.95 -11.88
N TYR A 282 4.37 8.28 -10.60
CA TYR A 282 5.43 8.53 -9.62
C TYR A 282 5.51 7.40 -8.57
N PRO A 283 6.01 6.20 -8.95
CA PRO A 283 6.18 5.09 -8.01
C PRO A 283 7.17 5.51 -6.91
N GLY A 284 6.82 5.25 -5.65
CA GLY A 284 7.64 5.65 -4.50
C GLY A 284 7.40 7.08 -3.97
N LEU A 285 6.50 7.86 -4.57
CA LEU A 285 6.16 9.21 -4.08
C LEU A 285 4.66 9.39 -3.81
N PHE A 286 3.82 9.21 -4.83
CA PHE A 286 2.36 9.42 -4.74
C PHE A 286 1.56 8.12 -4.67
N GLY A 287 2.23 6.96 -4.54
CA GLY A 287 1.61 5.64 -4.52
C GLY A 287 2.17 4.66 -3.47
N GLY A 288 3.06 5.10 -2.59
CA GLY A 288 3.70 4.27 -1.55
C GLY A 288 5.15 4.69 -1.30
N GLU A 289 5.79 4.08 -0.30
CA GLU A 289 7.18 4.36 0.08
C GLU A 289 8.19 4.04 -1.03
N PRO A 290 9.30 4.79 -1.19
CA PRO A 290 10.34 4.56 -2.20
C PRO A 290 11.26 3.40 -1.82
N THR A 291 10.73 2.18 -1.93
CA THR A 291 11.44 0.92 -1.60
C THR A 291 11.70 0.07 -2.84
N VAL A 292 12.71 -0.81 -2.77
CA VAL A 292 13.02 -1.75 -3.86
C VAL A 292 11.80 -2.60 -4.20
N GLU A 293 11.06 -3.01 -3.17
CA GLU A 293 9.80 -3.75 -3.24
C GLU A 293 8.70 -2.95 -3.97
N THR A 294 8.51 -1.66 -3.66
CA THR A 294 7.53 -0.79 -4.35
C THR A 294 7.80 -0.73 -5.85
N HIS A 295 9.05 -0.47 -6.27
CA HIS A 295 9.36 -0.38 -7.68
C HIS A 295 9.32 -1.74 -8.39
N ALA A 296 9.76 -2.81 -7.72
CA ALA A 296 9.71 -4.16 -8.25
C ALA A 296 8.25 -4.61 -8.48
N LYS A 297 7.34 -4.35 -7.53
CA LYS A 297 5.90 -4.57 -7.71
C LYS A 297 5.29 -3.68 -8.79
N ASN A 298 5.70 -2.41 -8.90
CA ASN A 298 5.18 -1.54 -9.95
C ASN A 298 5.59 -2.03 -11.36
N LEU A 299 6.85 -2.44 -11.53
CA LEU A 299 7.34 -3.05 -12.77
C LEU A 299 6.66 -4.40 -13.06
N ALA A 300 6.40 -5.22 -12.04
CA ALA A 300 5.79 -6.54 -12.20
C ALA A 300 4.26 -6.52 -12.36
N TYR A 301 3.55 -5.59 -11.73
CA TYR A 301 2.07 -5.60 -11.65
C TYR A 301 1.42 -4.31 -12.15
N GLY A 302 2.04 -3.15 -11.90
CA GLY A 302 1.56 -1.85 -12.38
C GLY A 302 1.55 -1.78 -13.89
N LEU A 303 2.72 -2.00 -14.51
CA LEU A 303 2.86 -1.95 -15.97
C LEU A 303 2.03 -3.04 -16.66
N MET A 304 1.90 -4.22 -16.05
CA MET A 304 1.11 -5.34 -16.61
C MET A 304 -0.38 -5.06 -16.74
N GLY A 305 -0.96 -4.23 -15.85
CA GLY A 305 -2.36 -3.80 -15.97
C GLY A 305 -2.57 -2.87 -17.16
N LEU A 306 -1.65 -1.90 -17.30
CA LEU A 306 -1.62 -0.95 -18.42
C LEU A 306 -1.37 -1.65 -19.76
N ASP A 307 -0.38 -2.55 -19.84
CA ASP A 307 -0.07 -3.39 -21.01
C ASP A 307 -1.33 -4.03 -21.60
N LYS A 308 -2.13 -4.68 -20.74
CA LYS A 308 -3.36 -5.35 -21.14
C LYS A 308 -4.42 -4.35 -21.64
N MET A 309 -4.68 -3.29 -20.87
CA MET A 309 -5.68 -2.28 -21.22
C MET A 309 -5.36 -1.62 -22.57
N LEU A 310 -4.10 -1.18 -22.75
CA LEU A 310 -3.64 -0.51 -23.96
C LEU A 310 -3.70 -1.44 -25.18
N ALA A 311 -3.30 -2.71 -25.04
CA ALA A 311 -3.42 -3.71 -26.10
C ALA A 311 -4.88 -3.99 -26.48
N GLU A 312 -5.80 -4.02 -25.51
CA GLU A 312 -7.24 -4.13 -25.78
C GLU A 312 -7.82 -2.90 -26.50
N LYS A 313 -7.26 -1.70 -26.27
CA LYS A 313 -7.67 -0.48 -26.99
C LYS A 313 -6.99 -0.29 -28.35
N ASN A 314 -5.79 -0.85 -28.52
CA ASN A 314 -4.88 -0.65 -29.65
C ASN A 314 -4.56 0.85 -29.88
N VAL A 315 -3.97 1.48 -28.86
CA VAL A 315 -3.57 2.89 -28.87
C VAL A 315 -2.13 3.08 -28.38
N PRO A 316 -1.44 4.16 -28.80
CA PRO A 316 -0.19 4.60 -28.19
C PRO A 316 -0.38 5.08 -26.75
N TYR A 317 0.72 5.12 -26.01
CA TYR A 317 0.72 5.57 -24.62
C TYR A 317 1.94 6.43 -24.29
N LEU A 318 1.71 7.44 -23.44
CA LEU A 318 2.72 8.35 -22.91
C LEU A 318 2.71 8.28 -21.38
N ILE A 319 3.87 7.99 -20.81
CA ILE A 319 4.20 8.35 -19.42
C ILE A 319 4.65 9.81 -19.45
N GLY A 320 3.68 10.74 -19.34
CA GLY A 320 3.91 12.17 -19.54
C GLY A 320 4.88 12.74 -18.51
N GLU A 321 4.77 12.22 -17.30
CA GLU A 321 5.69 12.48 -16.21
C GLU A 321 5.91 11.22 -15.38
N PHE A 322 7.16 11.03 -15.00
CA PHE A 322 7.55 10.09 -13.95
C PHE A 322 8.84 10.53 -13.29
N ASN A 323 9.04 10.02 -12.08
CA ASN A 323 10.32 9.97 -11.40
C ASN A 323 10.35 8.72 -10.51
N VAL A 324 11.55 8.25 -10.12
CA VAL A 324 11.72 7.01 -9.33
C VAL A 324 12.12 7.26 -7.87
N VAL A 325 12.31 8.53 -7.46
CA VAL A 325 12.66 8.93 -6.09
C VAL A 325 14.04 8.42 -5.63
N PHE A 326 14.70 9.19 -4.76
CA PHE A 326 16.16 9.36 -4.85
C PHE A 326 16.97 8.55 -3.86
N ASP A 327 18.16 8.11 -4.31
CA ASP A 327 19.29 7.44 -3.64
C ASP A 327 19.07 6.25 -2.70
N LEU A 328 17.88 6.08 -2.12
CA LEU A 328 17.53 4.98 -1.22
C LEU A 328 17.56 3.62 -1.91
N VAL A 329 17.36 3.57 -3.24
CA VAL A 329 17.08 2.34 -4.01
C VAL A 329 17.86 2.22 -5.33
N ASN A 330 19.07 2.81 -5.41
CA ASN A 330 19.94 2.76 -6.61
C ASN A 330 19.32 3.47 -7.85
N ASN A 331 18.98 4.75 -7.65
CA ASN A 331 18.27 5.65 -8.57
C ASN A 331 18.66 5.47 -10.04
N GLY A 332 19.93 5.63 -10.42
CA GLY A 332 20.30 5.67 -11.85
C GLY A 332 20.09 4.36 -12.62
N ALA A 333 20.33 3.21 -11.98
CA ALA A 333 20.04 1.91 -12.58
C ALA A 333 18.52 1.68 -12.69
N LEU A 334 17.76 2.17 -11.71
CA LEU A 334 16.30 2.05 -11.67
C LEU A 334 15.62 2.96 -12.70
N MET A 335 16.03 4.23 -12.81
CA MET A 335 15.57 5.16 -13.84
C MET A 335 15.82 4.59 -15.25
N ARG A 336 17.02 4.04 -15.49
CA ARG A 336 17.33 3.31 -16.73
C ARG A 336 16.39 2.12 -16.94
N LYS A 337 16.15 1.30 -15.92
CA LYS A 337 15.24 0.16 -15.99
C LYS A 337 13.80 0.59 -16.37
N TYR A 338 13.29 1.70 -15.84
CA TYR A 338 11.98 2.21 -16.23
C TYR A 338 11.93 2.65 -17.71
N TYR A 339 12.89 3.45 -18.18
CA TYR A 339 12.97 3.80 -19.60
C TYR A 339 13.09 2.59 -20.52
N ASP A 340 13.90 1.59 -20.15
CA ASP A 340 14.04 0.36 -20.94
C ASP A 340 12.73 -0.46 -20.95
N GLU A 341 11.98 -0.52 -19.84
CA GLU A 341 10.70 -1.22 -19.77
C GLU A 341 9.57 -0.50 -20.51
N TYR A 342 9.54 0.83 -20.51
CA TYR A 342 8.61 1.64 -21.31
C TYR A 342 8.96 1.54 -22.81
N GLY A 343 10.23 1.68 -23.17
CA GLY A 343 10.69 1.58 -24.57
C GLY A 343 10.44 0.22 -25.22
N LYS A 344 10.59 -0.89 -24.46
CA LYS A 344 10.22 -2.25 -24.92
C LYS A 344 8.73 -2.40 -25.26
N ARG A 345 7.88 -1.58 -24.66
CA ARG A 345 6.43 -1.55 -24.88
C ARG A 345 6.02 -0.56 -25.98
N GLY A 346 6.99 0.16 -26.54
CA GLY A 346 6.77 1.25 -27.50
C GLY A 346 6.09 2.48 -26.88
N TRP A 347 6.08 2.59 -25.55
CA TRP A 347 5.51 3.75 -24.86
C TRP A 347 6.49 4.93 -24.92
N ALA A 348 5.94 6.13 -25.12
CA ALA A 348 6.69 7.35 -24.92
C ALA A 348 6.85 7.60 -23.41
N ALA A 349 7.99 8.16 -22.98
CA ALA A 349 8.21 8.48 -21.57
C ALA A 349 9.07 9.73 -21.40
N THR A 350 8.62 10.65 -20.54
CA THR A 350 9.31 11.90 -20.23
C THR A 350 9.46 12.07 -18.71
N MET A 351 10.69 12.10 -18.21
CA MET A 351 10.95 12.35 -16.78
C MET A 351 10.59 13.78 -16.38
N TRP A 352 10.11 13.96 -15.14
CA TRP A 352 10.00 15.27 -14.51
C TRP A 352 11.20 15.52 -13.58
N SER A 353 12.10 16.46 -13.87
CA SER A 353 12.20 17.37 -15.03
C SER A 353 13.65 17.52 -15.52
N TYR A 354 13.92 18.41 -16.48
CA TYR A 354 15.28 18.70 -16.95
C TYR A 354 16.06 19.63 -16.02
N LYS A 355 15.51 20.80 -15.65
CA LYS A 355 16.26 21.90 -15.03
C LYS A 355 15.54 22.51 -13.85
N LEU A 356 16.21 22.55 -12.72
CA LEU A 356 15.87 23.34 -11.53
C LEU A 356 17.01 24.33 -11.21
N VAL A 357 16.83 25.17 -10.19
CA VAL A 357 17.94 25.89 -9.54
C VAL A 357 17.87 25.73 -8.02
N LYS A 358 19.02 25.74 -7.37
CA LYS A 358 19.21 25.49 -5.93
C LYS A 358 20.09 26.55 -5.30
N SER A 359 19.79 26.90 -4.05
CA SER A 359 20.57 27.88 -3.28
C SER A 359 22.02 27.41 -3.05
N GLY A 360 22.23 26.13 -2.74
CA GLY A 360 23.56 25.53 -2.58
C GLY A 360 24.33 25.27 -3.89
N GLY A 361 23.60 25.06 -4.99
CA GLY A 361 24.16 24.58 -6.25
C GLY A 361 24.64 23.12 -6.19
N GLY A 362 24.97 22.57 -7.36
CA GLY A 362 25.46 21.20 -7.51
C GLY A 362 24.36 20.12 -7.56
N ILE A 363 24.75 18.91 -7.95
CA ILE A 363 23.87 17.74 -7.94
C ILE A 363 23.75 17.23 -6.50
N GLU A 364 22.53 17.07 -6.03
CA GLU A 364 22.21 16.48 -4.73
C GLU A 364 21.56 15.10 -4.94
N PRO A 365 21.38 14.27 -3.88
CA PRO A 365 20.50 13.08 -3.82
C PRO A 365 19.00 13.40 -4.01
N ASP A 366 18.73 14.34 -4.91
CA ASP A 366 17.56 15.12 -5.26
C ASP A 366 16.71 14.70 -6.45
N GLY A 367 17.39 14.31 -7.53
CA GLY A 367 16.91 13.80 -8.83
C GLY A 367 15.61 14.31 -9.48
N TRP A 368 14.95 15.37 -9.00
CA TRP A 368 13.83 16.06 -9.67
C TRP A 368 14.26 16.86 -10.91
N TYR A 369 15.56 16.81 -11.22
CA TYR A 369 16.22 17.50 -12.30
C TYR A 369 17.36 16.64 -12.85
N LEU A 370 17.78 16.94 -14.07
CA LEU A 370 19.00 16.43 -14.70
C LEU A 370 20.11 17.48 -14.73
N SER A 371 19.76 18.76 -14.56
CA SER A 371 20.67 19.89 -14.50
C SER A 371 20.23 20.93 -13.48
N THR A 372 21.20 21.58 -12.84
CA THR A 372 21.00 22.72 -11.94
C THR A 372 22.22 23.64 -11.99
N ASN A 373 22.17 24.80 -11.35
CA ASN A 373 23.34 25.68 -11.22
C ASN A 373 24.50 24.97 -10.50
N ALA A 374 25.72 25.10 -11.01
CA ALA A 374 26.89 24.45 -10.42
C ALA A 374 27.34 25.13 -9.12
N ASP A 375 27.34 26.46 -9.12
CA ASP A 375 27.74 27.29 -7.98
C ASP A 375 26.52 27.75 -7.17
N ALA A 376 26.70 27.97 -5.87
CA ALA A 376 25.67 28.51 -4.99
C ALA A 376 25.12 29.85 -5.51
N MET A 377 23.80 30.04 -5.43
CA MET A 377 23.13 31.27 -5.83
C MET A 377 22.10 31.71 -4.78
N ARG A 378 21.70 32.98 -4.84
CA ARG A 378 20.58 33.50 -4.05
C ARG A 378 19.42 33.84 -4.96
N PHE A 379 18.26 33.25 -4.70
CA PHE A 379 17.01 33.75 -5.27
C PHE A 379 16.55 34.99 -4.49
N PRO A 380 16.15 36.11 -5.13
CA PRO A 380 15.66 37.28 -4.42
C PRO A 380 14.29 37.00 -3.77
N GLU A 381 14.14 37.37 -2.48
CA GLU A 381 12.88 37.21 -1.74
C GLU A 381 11.73 37.90 -2.48
N LEU A 382 10.59 37.22 -2.67
CA LEU A 382 9.48 37.80 -3.44
C LEU A 382 8.92 39.10 -2.85
N GLU A 383 9.00 39.26 -1.53
CA GLU A 383 8.51 40.45 -0.80
C GLU A 383 9.47 41.65 -0.84
N THR A 384 10.79 41.41 -0.92
CA THR A 384 11.79 42.46 -0.65
C THR A 384 12.86 42.64 -1.72
N GLY A 385 13.16 41.60 -2.52
CA GLY A 385 14.10 41.69 -3.64
C GLY A 385 13.70 42.78 -4.64
N SER A 386 14.67 43.50 -5.18
CA SER A 386 14.46 44.57 -6.15
C SER A 386 14.16 44.03 -7.55
N TYR A 387 13.57 44.87 -8.41
CA TYR A 387 13.32 44.51 -9.80
C TYR A 387 14.61 44.14 -10.55
N ASP A 388 15.70 44.88 -10.28
CA ASP A 388 16.99 44.66 -10.95
C ASP A 388 17.59 43.30 -10.54
N GLU A 389 17.50 42.90 -9.26
CA GLU A 389 17.93 41.56 -8.81
C GLU A 389 17.18 40.43 -9.53
N PHE A 390 15.86 40.55 -9.76
CA PHE A 390 15.11 39.57 -10.55
C PHE A 390 15.51 39.59 -12.03
N TYR A 391 15.71 40.78 -12.61
CA TYR A 391 16.06 40.95 -14.02
C TYR A 391 17.46 40.40 -14.32
N GLU A 392 18.45 40.69 -13.47
CA GLU A 392 19.81 40.17 -13.56
C GLU A 392 19.85 38.65 -13.36
N LEU A 393 19.16 38.13 -12.34
CA LEU A 393 19.08 36.68 -12.12
C LEU A 393 18.44 35.98 -13.31
N PHE A 394 17.30 36.47 -13.82
CA PHE A 394 16.64 35.86 -14.96
C PHE A 394 17.46 35.98 -16.26
N GLY A 395 18.24 37.05 -16.41
CA GLY A 395 19.21 37.18 -17.50
C GLY A 395 20.36 36.16 -17.40
N SER A 396 20.76 35.80 -16.18
CA SER A 396 21.89 34.89 -15.94
C SER A 396 21.60 33.42 -16.27
N TRP A 397 20.34 33.00 -16.40
CA TRP A 397 19.96 31.58 -16.64
C TRP A 397 20.63 30.90 -17.85
N SER A 398 21.09 31.69 -18.82
CA SER A 398 21.74 31.27 -20.07
C SER A 398 23.27 31.21 -20.00
N SER A 399 23.88 31.92 -19.04
CA SER A 399 25.34 32.05 -18.89
C SER A 399 25.87 31.45 -17.58
N MET A 400 25.01 31.28 -16.57
CA MET A 400 25.31 30.64 -15.30
C MET A 400 25.92 29.24 -15.52
N PRO A 401 27.01 28.88 -14.83
CA PRO A 401 27.56 27.52 -14.84
C PRO A 401 26.51 26.50 -14.40
N MET A 402 26.38 25.40 -15.15
CA MET A 402 25.43 24.32 -14.87
C MET A 402 26.18 23.05 -14.49
N ALA A 403 25.68 22.34 -13.47
CA ALA A 403 25.99 20.95 -13.21
C ALA A 403 25.00 20.05 -13.97
N LEU A 404 25.45 18.87 -14.38
CA LEU A 404 24.63 17.79 -14.92
C LEU A 404 24.70 16.58 -13.98
N ASP A 405 23.61 15.83 -13.86
CA ASP A 405 23.65 14.55 -13.14
C ASP A 405 24.42 13.51 -13.96
N GLU A 406 25.73 13.45 -13.69
CA GLU A 406 26.64 12.51 -14.34
C GLU A 406 26.30 11.04 -14.05
N VAL A 407 25.76 10.73 -12.87
CA VAL A 407 25.41 9.35 -12.50
C VAL A 407 24.20 8.88 -13.30
N LEU A 408 23.15 9.72 -13.41
CA LEU A 408 22.03 9.44 -14.31
C LEU A 408 22.49 9.40 -15.76
N ARG A 409 23.36 10.32 -16.19
CA ARG A 409 23.87 10.37 -17.57
C ARG A 409 24.59 9.09 -17.98
N GLU A 410 25.53 8.62 -17.17
CA GLU A 410 26.26 7.37 -17.41
C GLU A 410 25.30 6.18 -17.49
N ARG A 411 24.37 6.03 -16.53
CA ARG A 411 23.40 4.91 -16.51
C ARG A 411 22.40 4.94 -17.66
N LEU A 412 21.94 6.12 -18.05
CA LEU A 412 20.98 6.31 -19.13
C LEU A 412 21.59 6.11 -20.52
N THR A 413 22.92 6.18 -20.66
CA THR A 413 23.65 5.98 -21.92
C THR A 413 24.53 4.71 -21.95
N GLU A 414 24.61 3.96 -20.84
CA GLU A 414 25.36 2.70 -20.75
C GLU A 414 24.90 1.71 -21.84
N LYS A 415 25.81 1.29 -22.72
CA LYS A 415 25.49 0.41 -23.87
C LYS A 415 25.02 -0.98 -23.45
N ASN A 416 25.64 -1.51 -22.38
CA ASN A 416 25.38 -2.84 -21.85
C ASN A 416 25.14 -2.72 -20.33
N PRO A 417 24.00 -2.16 -19.89
CA PRO A 417 23.75 -1.94 -18.46
C PRO A 417 23.75 -3.26 -17.70
N ALA A 418 24.37 -3.28 -16.52
CA ALA A 418 24.33 -4.43 -15.63
C ALA A 418 22.86 -4.75 -15.25
N PRO A 419 22.46 -6.03 -15.15
CA PRO A 419 21.11 -6.39 -14.70
C PRO A 419 20.81 -5.82 -13.31
N LEU A 420 19.74 -5.04 -13.20
CA LEU A 420 19.23 -4.61 -11.90
C LEU A 420 18.44 -5.76 -11.27
N ASN A 421 19.04 -6.42 -10.27
CA ASN A 421 18.39 -7.48 -9.51
C ASN A 421 17.33 -6.88 -8.58
N LEU A 422 16.07 -6.94 -9.00
CA LEU A 422 14.90 -6.65 -8.18
C LEU A 422 14.27 -7.96 -7.68
N PRO A 423 13.57 -7.97 -6.53
CA PRO A 423 12.80 -9.12 -6.10
C PRO A 423 11.80 -9.56 -7.19
N GLU A 424 11.77 -10.85 -7.50
CA GLU A 424 10.80 -11.40 -8.45
C GLU A 424 9.43 -11.55 -7.78
N TYR A 425 8.41 -11.00 -8.42
CA TYR A 425 7.02 -11.00 -7.94
C TYR A 425 6.15 -11.91 -8.84
N PRO A 426 5.47 -12.93 -8.28
CA PRO A 426 4.86 -14.00 -9.06
C PRO A 426 3.60 -13.54 -9.82
N VAL A 427 3.69 -13.50 -11.14
CA VAL A 427 2.58 -13.21 -12.05
C VAL A 427 1.64 -14.43 -12.17
N ARG A 428 0.77 -14.62 -11.18
CA ARG A 428 -0.18 -15.74 -11.13
C ARG A 428 -1.49 -15.39 -11.83
N ARG A 429 -1.82 -16.08 -12.92
CA ARG A 429 -3.09 -15.94 -13.67
C ARG A 429 -3.98 -17.17 -13.65
N GLU A 430 -3.40 -18.33 -13.33
CA GLU A 430 -4.08 -19.61 -13.16
C GLU A 430 -3.71 -20.23 -11.81
N ALA A 431 -4.55 -21.12 -11.31
CA ALA A 431 -4.33 -21.81 -10.05
C ALA A 431 -4.97 -23.21 -10.04
N PRO A 432 -4.44 -24.16 -9.25
CA PRO A 432 -5.13 -25.41 -8.96
C PRO A 432 -6.52 -25.12 -8.39
N ASN A 433 -7.54 -25.87 -8.83
CA ASN A 433 -8.92 -25.68 -8.38
C ASN A 433 -9.53 -27.02 -7.94
N GLN A 434 -9.21 -27.41 -6.73
CA GLN A 434 -9.73 -28.61 -6.06
C GLN A 434 -11.09 -28.31 -5.43
N ALA A 435 -11.96 -29.32 -5.34
CA ALA A 435 -13.23 -29.21 -4.64
C ALA A 435 -13.04 -29.40 -3.13
N LEU A 436 -13.60 -28.50 -2.32
CA LEU A 436 -13.67 -28.65 -0.86
C LEU A 436 -15.05 -29.19 -0.46
N ALA A 437 -15.08 -30.37 0.18
CA ALA A 437 -16.33 -31.06 0.48
C ALA A 437 -17.26 -30.22 1.39
N GLY A 438 -18.51 -30.01 0.96
CA GLY A 438 -19.50 -29.18 1.67
C GLY A 438 -19.42 -27.67 1.37
N TRP A 439 -18.45 -27.24 0.57
CA TRP A 439 -18.26 -25.85 0.17
C TRP A 439 -18.47 -25.67 -1.34
N LYS A 440 -18.79 -24.44 -1.73
CA LYS A 440 -18.90 -23.96 -3.12
C LYS A 440 -17.85 -22.88 -3.36
N SER A 441 -17.48 -22.67 -4.61
CA SER A 441 -16.61 -21.58 -5.03
C SER A 441 -17.27 -20.78 -6.14
N VAL A 442 -17.06 -19.46 -6.15
CA VAL A 442 -17.55 -18.55 -7.20
C VAL A 442 -16.64 -17.32 -7.31
N GLU A 443 -16.46 -16.85 -8.53
CA GLU A 443 -15.91 -15.53 -8.85
C GLU A 443 -17.05 -14.49 -8.87
N ILE A 444 -16.97 -13.50 -7.98
CA ILE A 444 -17.93 -12.38 -7.91
C ILE A 444 -17.46 -11.26 -8.86
N GLY A 445 -18.40 -10.52 -9.46
CA GLY A 445 -18.12 -9.34 -10.30
C GLY A 445 -17.39 -9.58 -11.63
N GLY A 446 -17.15 -10.83 -12.01
CA GLY A 446 -16.30 -11.14 -13.17
C GLY A 446 -14.80 -11.15 -12.87
N ALA A 447 -14.42 -11.29 -11.59
CA ALA A 447 -13.06 -11.55 -11.16
C ALA A 447 -12.40 -12.70 -11.96
N VAL A 448 -11.08 -12.61 -12.15
CA VAL A 448 -10.30 -13.66 -12.82
C VAL A 448 -10.45 -14.99 -12.09
N LYS A 449 -10.63 -16.08 -12.87
CA LYS A 449 -10.89 -17.43 -12.36
C LYS A 449 -9.81 -17.88 -11.39
N GLY A 450 -10.19 -18.04 -10.13
CA GLY A 450 -9.26 -18.40 -9.08
C GLY A 450 -9.22 -19.90 -8.79
N GLY A 451 -8.65 -20.22 -7.63
CA GLY A 451 -8.29 -21.60 -7.28
C GLY A 451 -8.46 -21.94 -5.80
N LEU A 452 -8.31 -23.23 -5.51
CA LEU A 452 -8.26 -23.81 -4.18
C LEU A 452 -7.33 -25.03 -4.24
N GLU A 453 -6.39 -25.10 -3.32
CA GLU A 453 -5.38 -26.17 -3.26
C GLU A 453 -5.19 -26.60 -1.81
N LYS A 454 -5.39 -27.89 -1.52
CA LYS A 454 -5.01 -28.47 -0.24
C LYS A 454 -3.51 -28.75 -0.25
N LEU A 455 -2.78 -28.15 0.69
CA LEU A 455 -1.33 -28.29 0.84
C LEU A 455 -0.97 -29.54 1.66
N ALA A 456 0.30 -29.96 1.56
CA ALA A 456 0.77 -31.21 2.16
C ALA A 456 0.77 -31.22 3.70
N ASP A 457 0.85 -30.04 4.32
CA ASP A 457 0.74 -29.82 5.77
C ASP A 457 -0.71 -29.83 6.29
N GLY A 458 -1.70 -29.93 5.39
CA GLY A 458 -3.12 -29.91 5.72
C GLY A 458 -3.77 -28.53 5.69
N THR A 459 -3.01 -27.45 5.43
CA THR A 459 -3.56 -26.11 5.16
C THR A 459 -4.21 -26.05 3.77
N MET A 460 -4.89 -24.94 3.49
CA MET A 460 -5.61 -24.68 2.25
C MET A 460 -5.17 -23.34 1.67
N ALA A 461 -4.59 -23.36 0.48
CA ALA A 461 -4.41 -22.15 -0.32
C ALA A 461 -5.71 -21.82 -1.08
N VAL A 462 -6.17 -20.58 -0.97
CA VAL A 462 -7.20 -20.00 -1.85
C VAL A 462 -6.50 -18.97 -2.73
N TYR A 463 -6.78 -19.04 -4.03
CA TYR A 463 -6.20 -18.13 -5.02
C TYR A 463 -7.30 -17.22 -5.53
N GLY A 464 -7.27 -15.93 -5.19
CA GLY A 464 -8.32 -14.98 -5.50
C GLY A 464 -7.81 -13.75 -6.24
N GLY A 465 -8.54 -13.34 -7.28
CA GLY A 465 -8.29 -12.11 -8.02
C GLY A 465 -9.51 -11.19 -8.00
N GLY A 466 -9.37 -9.99 -8.54
CA GLY A 466 -10.46 -9.01 -8.65
C GLY A 466 -10.02 -7.58 -8.32
N ARG A 467 -10.82 -6.59 -8.71
CA ARG A 467 -10.56 -5.16 -8.50
C ARG A 467 -10.66 -4.71 -7.05
N ASP A 468 -11.83 -4.79 -6.40
CA ASP A 468 -11.97 -4.46 -4.97
C ASP A 468 -13.23 -5.10 -4.33
N ILE A 469 -13.34 -5.03 -3.01
CA ILE A 469 -14.57 -5.31 -2.23
C ILE A 469 -14.95 -4.03 -1.46
N TRP A 470 -15.43 -3.00 -2.16
CA TRP A 470 -15.65 -1.66 -1.60
C TRP A 470 -16.78 -0.88 -2.27
N THR A 471 -16.70 -0.67 -3.58
CA THR A 471 -17.70 0.10 -4.35
C THR A 471 -19.04 -0.65 -4.40
N ASN A 472 -20.06 -0.08 -5.04
CA ASN A 472 -21.32 -0.79 -5.34
C ASN A 472 -21.17 -2.01 -6.27
N HIS A 473 -19.95 -2.32 -6.74
CA HIS A 473 -19.59 -3.59 -7.39
C HIS A 473 -18.34 -4.19 -6.72
N ASP A 474 -18.44 -5.46 -6.28
CA ASP A 474 -17.34 -6.26 -5.73
C ASP A 474 -16.77 -7.23 -6.76
N GLU A 475 -15.45 -7.40 -6.76
CA GLU A 475 -14.76 -8.43 -7.53
C GLU A 475 -13.79 -9.21 -6.64
N PHE A 476 -14.07 -10.49 -6.41
CA PHE A 476 -13.24 -11.37 -5.60
C PHE A 476 -13.57 -12.85 -5.84
N ARG A 477 -12.74 -13.76 -5.33
CA ARG A 477 -13.11 -15.16 -5.19
C ARG A 477 -13.73 -15.43 -3.83
N TYR A 478 -14.88 -16.09 -3.83
CA TYR A 478 -15.58 -16.51 -2.62
C TYR A 478 -15.69 -18.03 -2.53
N VAL A 479 -15.20 -18.62 -1.44
CA VAL A 479 -15.36 -20.06 -1.12
C VAL A 479 -16.27 -20.18 0.10
N TYR A 480 -17.50 -20.65 -0.10
CA TYR A 480 -18.62 -20.45 0.82
C TYR A 480 -19.52 -21.66 1.00
N ARG A 481 -20.31 -21.65 2.09
CA ARG A 481 -21.44 -22.55 2.32
C ARG A 481 -22.69 -21.76 2.75
N PRO A 482 -23.91 -22.23 2.43
CA PRO A 482 -25.13 -21.64 3.00
C PRO A 482 -25.16 -21.79 4.52
N VAL A 483 -25.59 -20.74 5.22
CA VAL A 483 -25.80 -20.72 6.67
C VAL A 483 -27.16 -20.09 7.02
N ASN A 484 -27.66 -20.45 8.19
CA ASN A 484 -28.84 -19.84 8.80
C ASN A 484 -28.43 -18.71 9.76
N GLN A 485 -29.39 -18.09 10.46
CA GLN A 485 -29.15 -17.07 11.49
C GLN A 485 -28.39 -17.56 12.74
N ARG A 486 -27.85 -18.78 12.74
CA ARG A 486 -26.97 -19.28 13.80
C ARG A 486 -25.82 -20.11 13.24
N PHE A 487 -24.60 -19.69 13.51
CA PHE A 487 -23.36 -20.40 13.20
C PHE A 487 -22.20 -19.90 14.07
N ALA A 488 -21.08 -20.62 14.11
CA ALA A 488 -19.80 -20.15 14.64
C ALA A 488 -18.68 -20.83 13.87
N TYR A 489 -17.73 -20.06 13.34
CA TYR A 489 -16.56 -20.57 12.63
C TYR A 489 -15.32 -19.75 12.94
N HIS A 490 -14.16 -20.40 12.86
CA HIS A 490 -12.86 -19.73 12.89
C HIS A 490 -11.86 -20.36 11.93
N THR A 491 -10.82 -19.60 11.60
CA THR A 491 -9.65 -20.03 10.84
C THR A 491 -8.44 -19.21 11.28
N VAL A 492 -7.26 -19.61 10.82
CA VAL A 492 -6.04 -18.82 10.89
C VAL A 492 -5.56 -18.60 9.46
N ILE A 493 -5.28 -17.36 9.10
CA ILE A 493 -4.58 -17.02 7.86
C ILE A 493 -3.08 -17.10 8.17
N GLU A 494 -2.40 -18.10 7.59
CA GLU A 494 -0.96 -18.32 7.77
C GLU A 494 -0.12 -17.32 6.98
N SER A 495 -0.62 -16.90 5.81
CA SER A 495 0.04 -15.89 4.97
C SER A 495 -0.93 -15.34 3.91
N LEU A 496 -0.67 -14.10 3.49
CA LEU A 496 -1.29 -13.45 2.34
C LEU A 496 -0.19 -12.94 1.39
N GLU A 497 -0.29 -13.29 0.11
CA GLU A 497 0.62 -12.84 -0.94
C GLU A 497 0.40 -11.35 -1.22
N ASP A 498 1.44 -10.54 -1.00
CA ASP A 498 1.42 -9.09 -1.13
C ASP A 498 1.52 -8.64 -2.60
N ILE A 499 0.42 -8.84 -3.32
CA ILE A 499 0.24 -8.38 -4.72
C ILE A 499 0.03 -6.86 -4.78
N ASP A 500 -0.70 -6.33 -3.79
CA ASP A 500 -1.07 -4.92 -3.64
C ASP A 500 -1.42 -4.66 -2.18
N GLN A 501 -1.17 -3.45 -1.66
CA GLN A 501 -1.47 -3.11 -0.26
C GLN A 501 -2.95 -3.32 0.12
N TYR A 502 -3.87 -3.23 -0.85
CA TYR A 502 -5.30 -3.45 -0.65
C TYR A 502 -5.76 -4.88 -1.00
N THR A 503 -4.84 -5.84 -1.17
CA THR A 503 -5.15 -7.27 -1.28
C THR A 503 -5.92 -7.72 -0.04
N LYS A 504 -7.10 -8.32 -0.21
CA LYS A 504 -7.99 -8.69 0.90
C LYS A 504 -8.05 -10.21 1.08
N SER A 505 -7.95 -10.66 2.33
CA SER A 505 -8.22 -12.04 2.73
C SER A 505 -8.99 -12.12 4.03
N GLY A 506 -10.12 -12.83 4.09
CA GLY A 506 -10.94 -12.79 5.30
C GLY A 506 -12.14 -13.73 5.35
N LEU A 507 -12.89 -13.64 6.45
CA LEU A 507 -14.19 -14.29 6.67
C LEU A 507 -15.33 -13.34 6.28
N MET A 508 -16.20 -13.77 5.37
CA MET A 508 -17.34 -12.98 4.88
C MET A 508 -18.67 -13.68 5.12
N LEU A 509 -19.63 -12.91 5.64
CA LEU A 509 -21.07 -13.19 5.64
C LEU A 509 -21.75 -12.32 4.56
N ARG A 510 -22.42 -12.93 3.56
CA ARG A 510 -23.00 -12.20 2.40
C ARG A 510 -24.47 -12.58 2.15
N SER A 511 -25.27 -11.63 1.67
CA SER A 511 -26.71 -11.83 1.38
C SER A 511 -26.97 -12.69 0.13
N GLY A 512 -26.08 -12.64 -0.86
CA GLY A 512 -26.22 -13.31 -2.16
C GLY A 512 -24.95 -13.22 -3.01
N ALA A 513 -24.95 -13.85 -4.19
CA ALA A 513 -23.81 -13.91 -5.11
C ALA A 513 -23.77 -12.75 -6.13
N GLY A 514 -24.62 -11.73 -5.95
CA GLY A 514 -24.46 -10.46 -6.66
C GLY A 514 -23.17 -9.76 -6.23
N ASP A 515 -22.59 -9.00 -7.15
CA ASP A 515 -21.43 -8.13 -6.94
C ASP A 515 -21.75 -6.92 -6.06
N ASP A 516 -23.01 -6.49 -6.04
CA ASP A 516 -23.50 -5.36 -5.23
C ASP A 516 -23.98 -5.74 -3.82
N ALA A 517 -23.97 -7.04 -3.48
CA ALA A 517 -24.76 -7.59 -2.37
C ALA A 517 -24.27 -7.18 -0.96
N ALA A 518 -25.22 -7.00 -0.04
CA ALA A 518 -25.01 -6.69 1.36
C ALA A 518 -24.10 -7.74 2.05
N MET A 519 -23.14 -7.27 2.83
CA MET A 519 -22.06 -8.10 3.37
C MET A 519 -21.51 -7.58 4.70
N LEU A 520 -20.86 -8.49 5.42
CA LEU A 520 -19.96 -8.21 6.53
C LEU A 520 -18.70 -9.03 6.31
N LEU A 521 -17.55 -8.37 6.16
CA LEU A 521 -16.25 -8.97 5.86
C LEU A 521 -15.25 -8.58 6.94
N LEU A 522 -14.84 -9.56 7.76
CA LEU A 522 -13.68 -9.42 8.63
C LEU A 522 -12.46 -9.93 7.86
N HIS A 523 -11.51 -9.04 7.55
CA HIS A 523 -10.38 -9.37 6.69
C HIS A 523 -9.06 -8.80 7.21
N VAL A 524 -7.98 -9.22 6.54
CA VAL A 524 -6.63 -8.67 6.70
C VAL A 524 -6.08 -8.18 5.36
N PHE A 525 -5.21 -7.17 5.44
CA PHE A 525 -4.31 -6.73 4.37
C PHE A 525 -2.94 -7.42 4.48
N PRO A 526 -2.05 -7.36 3.46
CA PRO A 526 -0.76 -8.04 3.48
C PRO A 526 0.21 -7.51 4.54
N ASN A 527 0.00 -6.27 4.99
CA ASN A 527 0.76 -5.65 6.08
C ASN A 527 0.35 -6.19 7.47
N GLY A 528 -0.70 -7.01 7.56
CA GLY A 528 -1.24 -7.60 8.78
C GLY A 528 -2.41 -6.83 9.40
N GLU A 529 -2.79 -5.66 8.90
CA GLU A 529 -3.89 -4.84 9.44
C GLU A 529 -5.22 -5.59 9.39
N VAL A 530 -5.97 -5.59 10.50
CA VAL A 530 -7.28 -6.27 10.63
C VAL A 530 -8.41 -5.26 10.49
N VAL A 531 -9.37 -5.58 9.61
CA VAL A 531 -10.36 -4.63 9.10
C VAL A 531 -11.75 -5.26 9.10
N LEU A 532 -12.75 -4.51 9.56
CA LEU A 532 -14.16 -4.86 9.37
C LEU A 532 -14.76 -4.01 8.26
N ALA A 533 -15.02 -4.61 7.10
CA ALA A 533 -15.81 -4.00 6.04
C ALA A 533 -17.29 -4.42 6.17
N ARG A 534 -18.22 -3.50 5.90
CA ARG A 534 -19.66 -3.74 5.94
C ARG A 534 -20.39 -3.03 4.80
N ARG A 535 -21.39 -3.70 4.22
CA ARG A 535 -22.33 -3.12 3.27
C ARG A 535 -23.75 -3.33 3.78
N GLU A 536 -24.41 -2.25 4.18
CA GLU A 536 -25.73 -2.33 4.84
C GLU A 536 -26.83 -2.87 3.93
N LYS A 537 -26.80 -2.57 2.63
CA LYS A 537 -27.83 -3.00 1.67
C LYS A 537 -27.18 -3.37 0.33
N ASP A 538 -27.90 -4.15 -0.47
CA ASP A 538 -27.51 -4.43 -1.85
C ASP A 538 -27.44 -3.06 -2.61
N GLY A 539 -26.39 -2.80 -3.40
CA GLY A 539 -26.26 -1.61 -4.28
C GLY A 539 -25.66 -0.32 -3.70
N VAL A 540 -25.38 -0.22 -2.40
CA VAL A 540 -24.69 0.95 -1.78
C VAL A 540 -23.23 0.64 -1.48
N ASN A 541 -22.30 1.60 -1.52
CA ASN A 541 -20.89 1.36 -1.16
C ASN A 541 -20.73 0.77 0.25
N ALA A 542 -19.65 0.01 0.43
CA ALA A 542 -19.22 -0.48 1.74
C ALA A 542 -18.60 0.64 2.59
N THR A 543 -18.47 0.39 3.89
CA THR A 543 -17.65 1.16 4.82
C THR A 543 -16.69 0.23 5.56
N GLU A 544 -15.51 0.74 5.93
CA GLU A 544 -14.47 -0.01 6.64
C GLU A 544 -14.16 0.61 8.01
N GLU A 545 -13.87 -0.25 8.98
CA GLU A 545 -13.37 0.11 10.30
C GLU A 545 -12.04 -0.63 10.55
N ARG A 546 -10.96 0.12 10.77
CA ARG A 546 -9.66 -0.42 11.19
C ARG A 546 -9.77 -0.89 12.64
N LEU A 547 -9.52 -2.16 12.90
CA LEU A 547 -9.72 -2.74 14.24
C LEU A 547 -8.41 -2.83 15.04
N ASP A 548 -7.36 -3.33 14.41
CA ASP A 548 -6.07 -3.59 15.04
C ASP A 548 -5.01 -3.84 13.95
N TYR A 549 -3.76 -3.92 14.36
CA TYR A 549 -2.67 -4.38 13.51
C TYR A 549 -2.29 -5.80 13.92
N GLY A 550 -2.33 -6.75 13.00
CA GLY A 550 -1.88 -8.13 13.22
C GLY A 550 -0.45 -8.35 12.75
N GLN A 551 0.05 -9.57 12.97
CA GLN A 551 1.08 -10.17 12.13
C GLN A 551 0.56 -11.54 11.67
N PHE A 552 1.07 -12.03 10.55
CA PHE A 552 0.83 -13.41 10.15
C PHE A 552 1.64 -14.37 11.05
N PRO A 553 1.04 -15.47 11.55
CA PRO A 553 -0.31 -15.95 11.29
C PRO A 553 -1.40 -15.18 12.07
N THR A 554 -2.48 -14.80 11.39
CA THR A 554 -3.61 -14.05 11.99
C THR A 554 -4.86 -14.92 12.11
N GLY A 555 -5.33 -15.14 13.33
CA GLY A 555 -6.60 -15.81 13.60
C GLY A 555 -7.79 -14.90 13.34
N LEU A 556 -8.83 -15.42 12.69
CA LEU A 556 -10.13 -14.76 12.49
C LEU A 556 -11.28 -15.70 12.92
N SER A 557 -12.32 -15.16 13.55
CA SER A 557 -13.57 -15.85 13.86
C SER A 557 -14.81 -15.01 13.54
N MET A 558 -15.90 -15.70 13.29
CA MET A 558 -17.22 -15.10 13.11
C MET A 558 -18.31 -16.07 13.56
N SER A 559 -19.17 -15.64 14.48
CA SER A 559 -20.41 -16.31 14.83
C SER A 559 -21.61 -15.39 14.67
N ARG A 560 -22.80 -15.98 14.55
CA ARG A 560 -24.08 -15.27 14.47
C ARG A 560 -25.07 -15.93 15.43
N ASP A 561 -25.89 -15.12 16.11
CA ASP A 561 -27.10 -15.58 16.79
C ASP A 561 -28.22 -14.53 16.57
N GLY A 562 -29.12 -14.80 15.62
CA GLY A 562 -30.16 -13.85 15.20
C GLY A 562 -29.58 -12.67 14.41
N ASP A 563 -29.70 -11.48 14.97
CA ASP A 563 -29.30 -10.20 14.35
C ASP A 563 -27.98 -9.64 14.90
N VAL A 564 -27.30 -10.40 15.76
CA VAL A 564 -25.96 -10.11 16.27
C VAL A 564 -24.95 -11.06 15.62
N VAL A 565 -23.82 -10.49 15.19
CA VAL A 565 -22.60 -11.22 14.82
C VAL A 565 -21.52 -10.90 15.83
N THR A 566 -20.85 -11.92 16.35
CA THR A 566 -19.60 -11.75 17.09
C THR A 566 -18.45 -11.97 16.11
N ILE A 567 -17.61 -10.96 15.93
CA ILE A 567 -16.32 -11.10 15.24
C ILE A 567 -15.22 -11.35 16.27
N GLY A 568 -14.20 -12.11 15.87
CA GLY A 568 -12.99 -12.34 16.65
C GLY A 568 -11.74 -12.25 15.78
N TYR A 569 -10.66 -11.71 16.32
CA TYR A 569 -9.37 -11.65 15.61
C TYR A 569 -8.19 -11.68 16.59
N THR A 570 -7.01 -12.09 16.14
CA THR A 570 -5.77 -12.02 16.95
C THR A 570 -5.03 -10.71 16.73
N ASN A 571 -4.65 -10.02 17.81
CA ASN A 571 -3.81 -8.82 17.75
C ASN A 571 -2.31 -9.15 17.56
N GLN A 572 -1.42 -8.13 17.52
CA GLN A 572 0.04 -8.30 17.42
C GLN A 572 0.65 -9.31 18.41
N ALA A 573 0.06 -9.46 19.61
CA ALA A 573 0.53 -10.39 20.64
C ALA A 573 -0.04 -11.82 20.51
N GLY A 574 -0.73 -12.13 19.40
CA GLY A 574 -1.43 -13.40 19.17
C GLY A 574 -2.67 -13.60 20.05
N LYS A 575 -3.12 -12.57 20.77
CA LYS A 575 -4.27 -12.66 21.68
C LYS A 575 -5.56 -12.42 20.90
N TRP A 576 -6.54 -13.31 21.09
CA TRP A 576 -7.90 -13.11 20.59
C TRP A 576 -8.60 -11.91 21.26
N ILE A 577 -9.12 -11.02 20.41
CA ILE A 577 -10.00 -9.90 20.71
C ILE A 577 -11.36 -10.20 20.07
N TYR A 578 -12.46 -9.85 20.75
CA TYR A 578 -13.81 -10.14 20.28
C TYR A 578 -14.72 -8.91 20.40
N ARG A 579 -15.67 -8.77 19.46
CA ARG A 579 -16.64 -7.67 19.42
C ARG A 579 -17.95 -8.13 18.83
N GLU A 580 -19.06 -7.73 19.46
CA GLU A 580 -20.40 -7.88 18.89
C GLU A 580 -20.71 -6.71 17.95
N VAL A 581 -21.28 -7.02 16.78
CA VAL A 581 -21.74 -6.06 15.78
C VAL A 581 -23.12 -6.46 15.26
N LYS A 582 -23.96 -5.47 14.91
CA LYS A 582 -25.25 -5.75 14.27
C LYS A 582 -25.03 -6.33 12.87
N VAL A 583 -25.79 -7.38 12.53
CA VAL A 583 -25.94 -7.88 11.16
C VAL A 583 -26.37 -6.72 10.24
N PRO A 584 -25.76 -6.55 9.04
CA PRO A 584 -26.16 -5.51 8.09
C PRO A 584 -27.60 -5.71 7.60
N ASP A 585 -28.36 -4.63 7.40
CA ASP A 585 -29.82 -4.67 7.14
C ASP A 585 -30.23 -5.59 5.96
N GLY A 586 -29.42 -5.69 4.91
CA GLY A 586 -29.65 -6.53 3.73
C GLY A 586 -29.26 -8.01 3.89
N VAL A 587 -28.58 -8.39 4.98
CA VAL A 587 -28.09 -9.76 5.21
C VAL A 587 -29.21 -10.66 5.76
N LYS A 588 -29.85 -11.37 4.83
CA LYS A 588 -31.05 -12.19 5.00
C LYS A 588 -30.85 -13.40 5.95
N ALA A 589 -31.95 -14.02 6.36
CA ALA A 589 -31.97 -15.15 7.30
C ALA A 589 -31.30 -16.43 6.76
N LYS A 590 -31.36 -16.63 5.44
CA LYS A 590 -30.46 -17.53 4.70
C LYS A 590 -29.40 -16.65 4.06
N SER A 591 -28.15 -16.89 4.44
CA SER A 591 -26.98 -16.13 3.98
C SER A 591 -25.87 -17.09 3.61
N MET A 592 -24.80 -16.57 3.00
CA MET A 592 -23.60 -17.34 2.69
C MET A 592 -22.51 -16.96 3.67
N PHE A 593 -21.77 -17.95 4.16
CA PHE A 593 -20.58 -17.73 4.98
C PHE A 593 -19.38 -18.42 4.34
N GLY A 594 -18.21 -17.80 4.40
CA GLY A 594 -16.96 -18.43 3.99
C GLY A 594 -15.78 -17.48 3.87
N VAL A 595 -14.77 -17.92 3.12
CA VAL A 595 -13.54 -17.14 2.91
C VAL A 595 -13.58 -16.36 1.60
N ALA A 596 -13.18 -15.10 1.68
CA ALA A 596 -13.00 -14.20 0.54
C ALA A 596 -11.50 -13.94 0.33
N THR A 597 -11.05 -14.00 -0.93
CA THR A 597 -9.66 -13.67 -1.30
C THR A 597 -9.65 -12.84 -2.59
N MET A 598 -8.83 -11.80 -2.64
CA MET A 598 -8.80 -10.79 -3.71
C MET A 598 -7.42 -10.13 -3.81
N SER A 599 -6.92 -9.94 -5.04
CA SER A 599 -5.59 -9.39 -5.34
C SER A 599 -5.49 -7.87 -5.47
N HIS A 600 -6.62 -7.16 -5.54
CA HIS A 600 -6.71 -5.75 -5.92
C HIS A 600 -6.10 -5.41 -7.30
N ARG A 601 -5.84 -6.43 -8.14
CA ARG A 601 -5.22 -6.30 -9.46
C ARG A 601 -6.00 -7.12 -10.46
N ALA A 602 -6.75 -6.44 -11.34
CA ALA A 602 -7.61 -7.04 -12.35
C ALA A 602 -6.81 -8.00 -13.26
N GLY A 603 -7.05 -9.30 -13.14
CA GLY A 603 -6.36 -10.33 -13.93
C GLY A 603 -5.17 -11.03 -13.25
N LEU A 604 -4.83 -10.69 -12.00
CA LEU A 604 -3.86 -11.42 -11.17
C LEU A 604 -4.55 -12.13 -10.00
N LEU A 605 -3.98 -13.24 -9.54
CA LEU A 605 -4.42 -14.03 -8.39
C LEU A 605 -3.45 -13.87 -7.22
N ALA A 606 -3.94 -13.41 -6.08
CA ALA A 606 -3.23 -13.48 -4.81
C ALA A 606 -3.47 -14.85 -4.14
N LYS A 607 -2.41 -15.46 -3.61
CA LYS A 607 -2.48 -16.64 -2.74
C LYS A 607 -2.72 -16.21 -1.28
N SER A 608 -3.79 -16.72 -0.67
CA SER A 608 -3.96 -16.72 0.78
C SER A 608 -3.90 -18.15 1.30
N VAL A 609 -3.09 -18.40 2.33
CA VAL A 609 -3.02 -19.73 2.99
C VAL A 609 -3.80 -19.69 4.29
N TYR A 610 -4.77 -20.59 4.42
CA TYR A 610 -5.61 -20.74 5.60
C TYR A 610 -5.36 -22.10 6.27
N GLN A 611 -5.39 -22.14 7.60
CA GLN A 611 -5.73 -23.38 8.30
C GLN A 611 -7.15 -23.85 7.93
N PRO A 612 -7.47 -25.15 8.06
CA PRO A 612 -8.84 -25.64 7.88
C PRO A 612 -9.85 -24.84 8.71
N ILE A 613 -10.92 -24.36 8.06
CA ILE A 613 -12.02 -23.65 8.74
C ILE A 613 -12.69 -24.63 9.72
N ARG A 614 -12.75 -24.25 11.00
CA ARG A 614 -13.30 -25.08 12.09
C ARG A 614 -14.65 -24.53 12.55
N GLU A 615 -15.54 -25.42 12.97
CA GLU A 615 -16.80 -25.04 13.63
C GLU A 615 -16.55 -24.73 15.12
N GLY A 616 -17.28 -23.75 15.66
CA GLY A 616 -17.11 -23.22 17.03
C GLY A 616 -16.27 -21.93 17.09
N GLU A 617 -16.22 -21.31 18.27
CA GLU A 617 -15.33 -20.17 18.56
C GLU A 617 -13.92 -20.65 18.97
N PRO A 618 -12.84 -19.92 18.66
CA PRO A 618 -11.49 -20.33 18.97
C PRO A 618 -11.13 -20.02 20.43
N ASN A 619 -11.36 -20.98 21.32
CA ASN A 619 -10.98 -20.93 22.74
C ASN A 619 -11.23 -19.57 23.42
N GLN A 620 -12.43 -19.00 23.22
CA GLN A 620 -13.00 -18.24 24.33
C GLN A 620 -13.17 -19.19 25.51
N GLY A 621 -12.76 -18.79 26.71
CA GLY A 621 -12.96 -19.58 27.94
C GLY A 621 -14.43 -19.75 28.37
N ILE A 622 -15.39 -19.54 27.46
CA ILE A 622 -16.83 -19.68 27.66
C ILE A 622 -17.47 -20.20 26.35
N ASP A 623 -17.47 -21.51 26.13
CA ASP A 623 -18.34 -22.10 25.11
C ASP A 623 -19.80 -22.02 25.58
N ARG A 624 -20.54 -21.01 25.09
CA ARG A 624 -21.98 -20.82 25.32
C ARG A 624 -22.85 -21.89 24.62
N LYS A 625 -22.45 -23.17 24.60
CA LYS A 625 -23.38 -24.29 24.36
C LYS A 625 -22.99 -25.68 24.88
N ILE A 626 -22.22 -25.78 25.97
CA ILE A 626 -22.25 -27.01 26.77
C ILE A 626 -23.68 -27.22 27.31
N ARG A 627 -24.28 -28.37 26.98
CA ARG A 627 -25.58 -28.80 27.53
C ARG A 627 -25.48 -28.85 29.06
N ARG A 628 -26.56 -28.48 29.77
CA ARG A 628 -26.66 -28.78 31.22
C ARG A 628 -26.46 -30.28 31.44
N GLY A 629 -25.42 -30.64 32.19
CA GLY A 629 -25.02 -32.02 32.48
C GLY A 629 -23.84 -32.49 31.61
N GLU A 630 -22.70 -32.92 32.13
CA GLU A 630 -22.28 -33.05 33.53
C GLU A 630 -20.78 -32.72 33.65
N ASN A 631 -20.44 -31.55 34.20
CA ASN A 631 -19.08 -31.30 34.71
C ASN A 631 -19.17 -31.49 36.23
N LEU A 632 -18.57 -32.57 36.73
CA LEU A 632 -18.87 -33.10 38.06
C LEU A 632 -18.31 -32.22 39.20
N LEU A 633 -17.30 -31.41 38.88
CA LEU A 633 -16.89 -30.24 39.66
C LEU A 633 -17.66 -29.02 39.14
N SER A 634 -18.87 -28.82 39.63
CA SER A 634 -19.85 -27.89 39.05
C SER A 634 -19.69 -26.41 39.43
N ASN A 635 -18.64 -26.03 40.17
CA ASN A 635 -18.31 -24.65 40.52
C ASN A 635 -16.79 -24.43 40.50
N ALA A 636 -16.33 -23.46 39.71
CA ALA A 636 -15.00 -22.86 39.86
C ALA A 636 -15.02 -21.92 41.08
N GLY A 637 -14.88 -22.49 42.28
CA GLY A 637 -14.98 -21.75 43.53
C GLY A 637 -14.43 -22.53 44.72
N PHE A 638 -13.13 -22.36 45.00
CA PHE A 638 -12.54 -22.72 46.28
C PHE A 638 -13.20 -21.87 47.37
N GLU A 639 -13.94 -22.49 48.30
CA GLU A 639 -14.87 -21.81 49.22
C GLU A 639 -14.33 -20.48 49.79
N GLU A 640 -15.15 -19.43 49.67
CA GLU A 640 -14.97 -18.21 50.46
C GLU A 640 -15.43 -18.47 51.89
N ALA A 641 -14.61 -18.10 52.86
CA ALA A 641 -15.06 -17.94 54.24
C ALA A 641 -16.09 -16.80 54.28
N LYS A 642 -17.38 -17.14 54.28
CA LYS A 642 -18.44 -16.16 54.51
C LYS A 642 -18.25 -15.52 55.89
N ASN A 643 -18.64 -14.24 55.97
CA ASN A 643 -18.36 -13.32 57.07
C ASN A 643 -18.53 -13.91 58.48
N LYS A 644 -17.71 -13.37 59.40
CA LYS A 644 -17.65 -13.70 60.83
C LYS A 644 -19.02 -13.86 61.51
N GLN A 645 -19.03 -14.79 62.49
CA GLN A 645 -20.00 -14.97 63.59
C GLN A 645 -21.39 -15.55 63.24
N SER A 646 -21.53 -16.87 63.39
CA SER A 646 -22.28 -17.46 64.53
C SER A 646 -22.16 -18.99 64.61
N ASP A 647 -21.59 -19.48 65.72
CA ASP A 647 -21.69 -20.78 66.41
C ASP A 647 -22.06 -22.12 65.71
N SER A 648 -21.28 -23.12 66.12
CA SER A 648 -21.58 -24.57 66.29
C SER A 648 -21.49 -25.54 65.09
N ASP A 649 -20.29 -26.13 64.96
CA ASP A 649 -20.04 -27.59 64.91
C ASP A 649 -20.92 -28.49 64.02
N GLN A 650 -20.37 -28.93 62.88
CA GLN A 650 -19.94 -30.34 62.69
C GLN A 650 -19.29 -30.60 61.30
N ALA A 651 -17.95 -30.58 61.24
CA ALA A 651 -17.16 -31.12 60.13
C ALA A 651 -15.77 -31.59 60.63
N LYS A 652 -15.76 -32.39 61.70
CA LYS A 652 -14.55 -32.75 62.46
C LYS A 652 -13.76 -33.88 61.79
N GLN A 653 -12.78 -33.54 60.96
CA GLN A 653 -11.50 -34.29 60.91
C GLN A 653 -10.31 -33.61 60.20
N TRP A 654 -10.47 -32.44 59.56
CA TRP A 654 -9.35 -31.66 58.99
C TRP A 654 -9.42 -30.17 59.38
N ASP A 655 -9.42 -29.88 60.69
CA ASP A 655 -9.17 -28.53 61.20
C ASP A 655 -7.69 -28.13 60.96
N ARG A 656 -7.40 -27.67 59.74
CA ARG A 656 -6.33 -26.73 59.34
C ARG A 656 -6.28 -26.64 57.81
N TRP A 657 -7.05 -25.69 57.23
CA TRP A 657 -6.33 -24.72 56.38
C TRP A 657 -5.31 -24.09 57.34
N GLY A 658 -4.02 -24.41 57.20
CA GLY A 658 -3.03 -23.90 58.14
C GLY A 658 -3.15 -22.38 58.24
N GLN A 659 -3.04 -21.80 59.45
CA GLN A 659 -3.19 -20.36 59.78
C GLN A 659 -2.16 -19.41 59.07
N TRP A 660 -1.57 -19.91 58.00
CA TRP A 660 -0.24 -19.68 57.48
C TRP A 660 -0.21 -19.85 55.95
N MET A 661 -1.29 -20.37 55.34
CA MET A 661 -1.63 -20.10 53.94
C MET A 661 -2.32 -18.74 53.85
N ASN A 662 -1.55 -17.69 53.60
CA ASN A 662 -2.14 -16.46 53.07
C ASN A 662 -2.49 -16.73 51.60
N ARG A 663 -3.78 -16.66 51.21
CA ARG A 663 -4.12 -16.30 49.83
C ARG A 663 -3.53 -14.91 49.61
N ALA A 664 -2.50 -14.76 48.78
CA ALA A 664 -2.14 -13.42 48.34
C ALA A 664 -3.25 -12.92 47.41
N GLU A 665 -3.83 -11.77 47.71
CA GLU A 665 -4.79 -11.08 46.86
C GLU A 665 -4.08 -10.44 45.65
N ALA A 666 -3.36 -11.25 44.86
CA ALA A 666 -2.95 -10.90 43.53
C ALA A 666 -4.15 -10.99 42.58
N LYS A 667 -5.16 -10.13 42.82
CA LYS A 667 -6.24 -9.84 41.84
C LYS A 667 -5.64 -9.02 40.69
N GLN A 668 -4.86 -9.67 39.85
CA GLN A 668 -4.68 -9.26 38.46
C GLN A 668 -5.22 -10.37 37.58
N ALA A 669 -6.39 -10.12 37.00
CA ALA A 669 -6.93 -10.95 35.95
C ALA A 669 -6.01 -10.82 34.73
N GLY A 670 -5.19 -11.85 34.50
CA GLY A 670 -4.53 -12.08 33.23
C GLY A 670 -5.55 -12.27 32.10
N ALA A 671 -5.09 -12.12 30.87
CA ALA A 671 -5.91 -12.07 29.66
C ALA A 671 -6.62 -13.39 29.28
N ASP A 672 -6.49 -14.43 30.09
CA ASP A 672 -6.68 -15.85 29.76
C ASP A 672 -7.56 -16.63 30.76
N GLY A 673 -8.22 -15.95 31.70
CA GLY A 673 -9.28 -16.53 32.55
C GLY A 673 -8.80 -17.54 33.60
N LYS A 674 -7.49 -17.59 33.88
CA LYS A 674 -6.87 -18.56 34.79
C LYS A 674 -7.10 -18.23 36.26
N TYR A 675 -7.26 -19.28 37.08
CA TYR A 675 -7.30 -19.18 38.54
C TYR A 675 -6.03 -19.77 39.14
N ALA A 676 -5.08 -18.91 39.50
CA ALA A 676 -3.86 -19.36 40.15
C ALA A 676 -4.11 -19.66 41.65
N LEU A 677 -4.08 -20.94 42.04
CA LEU A 677 -3.91 -21.29 43.46
C LEU A 677 -2.43 -21.06 43.86
N VAL A 678 -2.09 -19.82 44.19
CA VAL A 678 -0.73 -19.50 44.68
C VAL A 678 -0.60 -19.89 46.14
N TYR A 679 0.20 -20.93 46.39
CA TYR A 679 0.49 -21.38 47.75
C TYR A 679 1.63 -20.56 48.37
N PHE A 680 1.40 -19.99 49.57
CA PHE A 680 2.44 -19.32 50.38
C PHE A 680 2.66 -20.06 51.72
N HIS A 681 3.89 -20.50 52.00
CA HIS A 681 4.23 -21.23 53.23
C HIS A 681 4.68 -20.28 54.36
N ASN A 682 3.77 -19.46 54.91
CA ASN A 682 4.10 -18.54 55.99
C ASN A 682 4.09 -19.23 57.37
N ARG A 683 5.10 -20.06 57.69
CA ARG A 683 5.40 -20.52 59.07
C ARG A 683 4.31 -21.38 59.76
N ILE A 684 4.14 -22.63 59.33
CA ILE A 684 3.46 -23.63 60.19
C ILE A 684 4.40 -23.94 61.39
N PRO A 685 3.96 -23.80 62.66
CA PRO A 685 4.86 -23.97 63.82
C PRO A 685 5.36 -25.40 64.04
N ASP A 686 4.66 -26.40 63.50
CA ASP A 686 4.72 -27.80 63.93
C ASP A 686 5.12 -28.80 62.81
N GLY A 687 5.64 -28.34 61.66
CA GLY A 687 6.11 -29.22 60.57
C GLY A 687 5.04 -30.05 59.82
N GLY A 688 3.75 -29.73 59.99
CA GLY A 688 2.65 -30.48 59.38
C GLY A 688 2.46 -30.25 57.88
N ASN A 689 1.81 -31.22 57.22
CA ASN A 689 1.35 -31.12 55.82
C ASN A 689 0.38 -29.94 55.61
N SER A 690 0.30 -29.44 54.38
CA SER A 690 -0.68 -28.43 53.95
C SER A 690 -1.33 -28.83 52.63
N GLY A 691 -2.50 -28.29 52.29
CA GLY A 691 -3.21 -28.69 51.08
C GLY A 691 -4.53 -27.97 50.82
N THR A 692 -5.17 -28.31 49.71
CA THR A 692 -6.53 -27.84 49.34
C THR A 692 -7.35 -28.99 48.76
N TRP A 693 -8.66 -28.97 48.95
CA TRP A 693 -9.56 -30.04 48.50
C TRP A 693 -10.87 -29.51 47.90
N GLN A 694 -11.56 -30.37 47.16
CA GLN A 694 -12.91 -30.13 46.63
C GLN A 694 -13.74 -31.42 46.72
N ASP A 695 -15.00 -31.31 47.13
CA ASP A 695 -15.96 -32.42 47.15
C ASP A 695 -16.82 -32.42 45.89
N MET A 696 -16.83 -33.56 45.19
CA MET A 696 -17.90 -33.96 44.29
C MET A 696 -19.02 -34.59 45.12
N LYS A 697 -20.23 -34.06 44.98
CA LYS A 697 -21.47 -34.66 45.50
C LYS A 697 -22.14 -35.46 44.40
N GLN A 698 -22.86 -36.54 44.74
CA GLN A 698 -23.55 -37.44 43.81
C GLN A 698 -22.61 -38.29 42.94
N ALA A 699 -21.45 -38.68 43.47
CA ALA A 699 -20.63 -39.73 42.85
C ALA A 699 -21.39 -41.06 42.85
N LYS A 700 -21.24 -41.87 41.81
CA LYS A 700 -21.92 -43.17 41.68
C LYS A 700 -21.04 -44.25 42.31
N PRO A 701 -21.43 -44.91 43.43
CA PRO A 701 -20.60 -45.96 44.01
C PRO A 701 -20.32 -47.09 43.01
N GLY A 702 -19.04 -47.47 42.85
CA GLY A 702 -18.56 -48.40 41.83
C GLY A 702 -18.12 -47.75 40.51
N GLN A 703 -18.46 -46.49 40.25
CA GLN A 703 -17.97 -45.77 39.07
C GLN A 703 -16.50 -45.35 39.25
N LYS A 704 -15.71 -45.47 38.17
CA LYS A 704 -14.34 -45.00 38.13
C LYS A 704 -14.28 -43.55 37.64
N TYR A 705 -13.45 -42.76 38.29
CA TYR A 705 -13.18 -41.37 37.94
C TYR A 705 -11.66 -41.12 37.83
N GLU A 706 -11.28 -40.13 37.04
CA GLU A 706 -9.95 -39.52 37.08
C GLU A 706 -10.07 -38.04 37.42
N PHE A 707 -9.30 -37.62 38.42
CA PHE A 707 -9.02 -36.22 38.67
C PHE A 707 -7.68 -35.85 38.04
N SER A 708 -7.62 -34.72 37.35
CA SER A 708 -6.39 -34.16 36.78
C SER A 708 -6.30 -32.65 37.06
N VAL A 709 -5.11 -32.14 37.31
CA VAL A 709 -4.83 -30.71 37.52
C VAL A 709 -3.45 -30.37 36.98
N ASP A 710 -3.32 -29.26 36.25
CA ASP A 710 -2.03 -28.80 35.76
C ASP A 710 -1.29 -28.01 36.84
N ALA A 711 0.01 -28.27 37.00
CA ALA A 711 0.86 -27.64 38.01
C ALA A 711 2.14 -27.07 37.41
N LYS A 712 2.57 -25.90 37.88
CA LYS A 712 3.85 -25.28 37.52
C LYS A 712 4.49 -24.59 38.73
N MET A 713 5.82 -24.66 38.85
CA MET A 713 6.55 -23.82 39.80
C MET A 713 6.88 -22.47 39.14
N VAL A 714 6.59 -21.36 39.82
CA VAL A 714 6.72 -20.01 39.26
C VAL A 714 7.87 -19.22 39.90
N ASP A 715 8.20 -19.48 41.17
CA ASP A 715 9.33 -18.84 41.85
C ASP A 715 9.91 -19.78 42.92
N ALA A 716 11.24 -19.95 42.92
CA ALA A 716 11.96 -20.84 43.82
C ALA A 716 13.41 -20.35 43.99
N THR A 717 13.66 -19.60 45.06
CA THR A 717 14.97 -18.96 45.32
C THR A 717 16.10 -19.94 45.66
N SER A 718 15.82 -21.21 45.97
CA SER A 718 16.84 -22.28 46.07
C SER A 718 16.23 -23.68 46.06
N LYS A 719 16.82 -24.61 45.27
CA LYS A 719 16.41 -26.02 45.21
C LYS A 719 16.54 -26.76 46.55
N LYS A 720 17.44 -26.30 47.46
CA LYS A 720 17.71 -26.95 48.76
C LYS A 720 16.49 -26.98 49.68
N TYR A 721 15.53 -26.07 49.50
CA TYR A 721 14.43 -25.83 50.43
C TYR A 721 13.03 -26.09 49.83
N LEU A 722 12.95 -26.77 48.70
CA LEU A 722 11.67 -27.17 48.10
C LEU A 722 10.97 -28.27 48.93
N PRO A 723 9.61 -28.32 48.95
CA PRO A 723 8.85 -29.41 49.56
C PRO A 723 9.14 -30.74 48.84
N LYS A 724 9.22 -31.88 49.54
CA LYS A 724 9.69 -33.13 48.91
C LYS A 724 8.76 -33.61 47.79
N ASN A 725 7.44 -33.58 48.00
CA ASN A 725 6.43 -34.04 47.04
C ASN A 725 5.17 -33.17 47.06
N VAL A 726 4.43 -33.21 45.95
CA VAL A 726 3.00 -32.92 45.86
C VAL A 726 2.27 -34.26 45.77
N GLU A 727 1.28 -34.49 46.62
CA GLU A 727 0.45 -35.68 46.62
C GLU A 727 -0.98 -35.31 46.20
N VAL A 728 -1.51 -36.00 45.20
CA VAL A 728 -2.92 -35.85 44.79
C VAL A 728 -3.67 -37.08 45.28
N GLN A 729 -4.64 -36.87 46.16
CA GLN A 729 -5.45 -37.89 46.80
C GLN A 729 -6.90 -37.86 46.29
N PHE A 730 -7.53 -39.03 46.33
CA PHE A 730 -8.93 -39.27 46.03
C PHE A 730 -9.51 -40.02 47.25
N GLU A 731 -10.52 -39.47 47.90
CA GLU A 731 -11.09 -40.00 49.14
C GLU A 731 -12.61 -40.13 49.05
N GLY A 732 -13.21 -41.14 49.69
CA GLY A 732 -14.65 -41.22 49.88
C GLY A 732 -15.03 -40.53 51.19
N VAL A 733 -16.08 -39.74 51.20
CA VAL A 733 -16.57 -39.04 52.40
C VAL A 733 -17.84 -39.71 52.89
N ASP A 734 -17.86 -40.13 54.15
CA ASP A 734 -19.06 -40.72 54.78
C ASP A 734 -20.07 -39.65 55.24
N ALA A 735 -21.27 -40.09 55.64
CA ALA A 735 -22.36 -39.19 56.02
C ALA A 735 -22.06 -38.32 57.26
N ASP A 736 -21.08 -38.70 58.09
CA ASP A 736 -20.59 -37.92 59.23
C ASP A 736 -19.52 -36.89 58.79
N GLY A 737 -19.20 -36.80 57.49
CA GLY A 737 -18.17 -35.93 56.94
C GLY A 737 -16.74 -36.45 57.10
N ARG A 738 -16.54 -37.71 57.52
CA ARG A 738 -15.18 -38.29 57.63
C ARG A 738 -14.71 -38.78 56.28
N SER A 739 -13.53 -38.34 55.86
CA SER A 739 -12.91 -38.84 54.62
C SER A 739 -12.12 -40.12 54.84
N ARG A 740 -12.10 -40.98 53.82
CA ARG A 740 -11.31 -42.21 53.76
C ARG A 740 -10.64 -42.31 52.40
N LEU A 741 -9.31 -42.28 52.41
CA LEU A 741 -8.48 -42.46 51.22
C LEU A 741 -8.91 -43.68 50.39
N ILE A 742 -9.23 -43.44 49.11
CA ILE A 742 -9.47 -44.46 48.08
C ILE A 742 -8.17 -44.71 47.32
N SER A 743 -7.52 -43.64 46.85
CA SER A 743 -6.26 -43.72 46.10
C SER A 743 -5.47 -42.42 46.20
N LYS A 744 -4.16 -42.49 45.91
CA LYS A 744 -3.30 -41.31 45.84
C LYS A 744 -2.13 -41.50 44.89
N ARG A 745 -1.59 -40.39 44.40
CA ARG A 745 -0.37 -40.37 43.58
C ARG A 745 0.57 -39.27 44.05
N ASN A 746 1.84 -39.64 44.23
CA ASN A 746 2.90 -38.72 44.62
C ASN A 746 3.69 -38.24 43.40
N TYR A 747 3.96 -36.95 43.36
CA TYR A 747 4.76 -36.26 42.37
C TYR A 747 5.94 -35.59 43.04
N ARG A 748 7.16 -35.91 42.61
CA ARG A 748 8.37 -35.23 43.10
C ARG A 748 8.36 -33.79 42.63
N ILE A 749 8.65 -32.86 43.54
CA ILE A 749 8.66 -31.42 43.21
C ILE A 749 9.65 -31.10 42.09
N GLU A 750 10.78 -31.82 42.04
CA GLU A 750 11.86 -31.62 41.08
C GLU A 750 11.40 -31.86 39.64
N THR A 751 10.43 -32.76 39.44
CA THR A 751 9.86 -33.04 38.11
C THR A 751 8.97 -31.88 37.64
N ILE A 752 8.15 -31.33 38.54
CA ILE A 752 7.29 -30.17 38.25
C ILE A 752 8.14 -28.90 38.06
N TYR A 753 9.19 -28.73 38.86
CA TYR A 753 10.10 -27.58 38.81
C TYR A 753 11.03 -27.57 37.59
N ASN A 754 11.58 -28.72 37.18
CA ASN A 754 12.49 -28.76 36.02
C ASN A 754 11.74 -28.71 34.66
N SER A 755 10.41 -28.74 34.67
CA SER A 755 9.59 -28.56 33.47
C SER A 755 9.62 -27.09 33.01
N GLN A 756 9.88 -26.85 31.73
CA GLN A 756 9.71 -25.51 31.13
C GLN A 756 8.22 -25.13 31.01
N ASP A 757 7.33 -26.12 30.97
CA ASP A 757 5.88 -26.00 30.77
C ASP A 757 5.06 -26.51 31.97
N TRP A 758 3.73 -26.40 31.88
CA TRP A 758 2.81 -26.97 32.86
C TRP A 758 2.86 -28.50 32.86
N MET A 759 2.80 -29.11 34.05
CA MET A 759 2.80 -30.56 34.22
C MET A 759 1.45 -31.04 34.77
N ASN A 760 0.78 -31.92 34.03
CA ASN A 760 -0.48 -32.52 34.50
C ASN A 760 -0.24 -33.54 35.62
N LEU A 761 -0.93 -33.35 36.74
CA LEU A 761 -0.96 -34.25 37.89
C LEU A 761 -2.34 -34.92 37.94
N SER A 762 -2.40 -36.25 37.90
CA SER A 762 -3.66 -36.99 37.87
C SER A 762 -3.69 -38.18 38.83
N VAL A 763 -4.87 -38.46 39.39
CA VAL A 763 -5.16 -39.63 40.23
C VAL A 763 -6.49 -40.26 39.80
N GLN A 764 -6.51 -41.59 39.70
CA GLN A 764 -7.70 -42.36 39.38
C GLN A 764 -8.20 -43.08 40.63
N GLY A 765 -9.53 -43.15 40.81
CA GLY A 765 -10.15 -43.87 41.91
C GLY A 765 -11.54 -44.39 41.55
N VAL A 766 -12.00 -45.41 42.28
CA VAL A 766 -13.37 -45.92 42.18
C VAL A 766 -14.15 -45.37 43.36
N ALA A 767 -15.24 -44.64 43.12
CA ALA A 767 -16.05 -44.09 44.19
C ALA A 767 -16.63 -45.22 45.06
N ASN A 768 -16.42 -45.13 46.37
CA ASN A 768 -16.96 -46.10 47.34
C ASN A 768 -18.06 -45.49 48.23
N GLN A 769 -18.42 -44.23 47.99
CA GLN A 769 -19.43 -43.41 48.67
C GLN A 769 -20.07 -42.45 47.64
N GLU A 770 -21.21 -41.85 47.97
CA GLU A 770 -21.88 -40.86 47.11
C GLU A 770 -21.24 -39.46 47.15
N ILE A 771 -20.31 -39.22 48.07
CA ILE A 771 -19.48 -38.02 48.14
C ILE A 771 -18.03 -38.45 48.01
N VAL A 772 -17.32 -37.78 47.11
CA VAL A 772 -15.91 -38.06 46.82
C VAL A 772 -15.12 -36.76 46.85
N ARG A 773 -14.01 -36.78 47.57
CA ARG A 773 -13.08 -35.66 47.75
C ARG A 773 -11.85 -35.85 46.90
N VAL A 774 -11.43 -34.79 46.22
CA VAL A 774 -10.08 -34.67 45.66
C VAL A 774 -9.28 -33.72 46.55
N LEU A 775 -8.06 -34.10 46.94
CA LEU A 775 -7.22 -33.36 47.87
C LEU A 775 -5.79 -33.28 47.32
N ILE A 776 -5.25 -32.07 47.17
CA ILE A 776 -3.86 -31.80 46.82
C ILE A 776 -3.11 -31.46 48.11
N VAL A 777 -2.13 -32.27 48.48
CA VAL A 777 -1.28 -32.09 49.67
C VAL A 777 0.15 -31.76 49.25
N VAL A 778 0.76 -30.79 49.92
CA VAL A 778 2.17 -30.43 49.78
C VAL A 778 2.86 -30.70 51.12
N SER A 779 3.82 -31.62 51.13
CA SER A 779 4.58 -31.97 52.33
C SER A 779 5.84 -31.12 52.46
N PRO A 780 6.02 -30.34 53.55
CA PRO A 780 7.23 -29.55 53.77
C PRO A 780 8.46 -30.43 54.00
N ASN A 781 9.65 -29.82 53.94
CA ASN A 781 10.91 -30.47 54.33
C ASN A 781 11.21 -30.21 55.81
N GLU A 782 11.88 -31.17 56.47
CA GLU A 782 11.99 -31.27 57.95
C GLU A 782 12.90 -30.19 58.59
N GLU A 783 13.68 -29.43 57.82
CA GLU A 783 14.68 -28.48 58.34
C GLU A 783 14.18 -27.01 58.52
N ASP A 784 13.02 -26.65 57.95
CA ASP A 784 12.20 -25.44 58.19
C ASP A 784 12.94 -24.05 58.18
N ARG A 785 12.74 -23.11 57.24
CA ARG A 785 11.50 -22.57 56.64
C ARG A 785 11.78 -21.86 55.30
N ARG A 786 10.75 -21.77 54.42
CA ARG A 786 10.74 -21.05 53.11
C ARG A 786 11.62 -21.79 52.06
N VAL A 787 11.40 -21.77 50.74
CA VAL A 787 10.65 -20.88 49.81
C VAL A 787 10.16 -21.71 48.60
N GLY A 788 9.03 -21.37 47.99
CA GLY A 788 8.60 -21.91 46.69
C GLY A 788 7.13 -21.63 46.35
N HIS A 789 6.85 -21.15 45.14
CA HIS A 789 5.49 -20.85 44.64
C HIS A 789 5.06 -21.87 43.59
N LEU A 790 4.24 -22.83 44.00
CA LEU A 790 3.44 -23.64 43.08
C LEU A 790 2.18 -22.90 42.67
N VAL A 791 1.80 -23.05 41.40
CA VAL A 791 0.50 -22.68 40.87
C VAL A 791 -0.16 -23.92 40.29
N PHE A 792 -1.44 -24.08 40.59
CA PHE A 792 -2.31 -25.11 40.03
C PHE A 792 -3.39 -24.45 39.17
N ASP A 793 -3.73 -25.07 38.04
CA ASP A 793 -4.73 -24.61 37.07
C ASP A 793 -5.42 -25.81 36.38
N ASN A 794 -6.48 -25.58 35.61
CA ASN A 794 -7.14 -26.58 34.76
C ASN A 794 -7.54 -27.88 35.51
N ALA A 795 -8.09 -27.74 36.72
CA ALA A 795 -8.58 -28.87 37.52
C ALA A 795 -9.86 -29.49 36.91
N GLN A 796 -9.85 -30.79 36.65
CA GLN A 796 -10.94 -31.53 36.03
C GLN A 796 -11.18 -32.86 36.75
N LEU A 797 -12.43 -33.31 36.80
CA LEU A 797 -12.83 -34.65 37.25
C LEU A 797 -13.75 -35.27 36.20
N VAL A 798 -13.35 -36.40 35.64
CA VAL A 798 -14.08 -37.06 34.55
C VAL A 798 -14.49 -38.49 34.93
N GLU A 799 -15.67 -38.92 34.51
CA GLU A 799 -16.05 -40.34 34.53
C GLU A 799 -15.24 -41.09 33.48
N ILE A 800 -14.59 -42.18 33.90
CA ILE A 800 -13.91 -43.12 33.00
C ILE A 800 -14.71 -44.42 32.97
N ASN A 801 -15.27 -44.73 31.81
CA ASN A 801 -15.87 -46.03 31.54
C ASN A 801 -14.76 -47.10 31.46
N GLN A 802 -15.02 -48.28 32.04
CA GLN A 802 -14.10 -49.43 31.96
C GLN A 802 -14.05 -50.03 30.55
#